data_AF-A0A0F9P0X9-F1
#
_entry.id   AF-A0A0F9P0X9-F1
#
_cell.length_a   1.000
_cell.length_b   1.000
_cell.length_c   1.000
_cell.angle_alpha   90.00
_cell.angle_beta   90.00
_cell.angle_gamma   90.00
#
_symmetry.space_group_name_H-M   'P 1'
#
loop_
_entity.id
_entity.type
_entity.pdbx_description
1 polymer ?
#
loop_
_entity_poly.entity_id
_entity_poly.type
_entity_poly.pdbx_seq_one_letter_code
_entity_poly.pdbx_strand_id
1 'polypeptide(L)'
;MPSRVRIADDSANIVSGDQGTSYADARAGTDVLRVTTVNLDIGQTKTALPTFFCYNTLISFDTSFLGSSAVIISAVLSLYFDDEQAGQDFTIEAREHDFGDTITTADFVAGADISGKTLVASMLRSAATLNQYNALTSDAALLTNINKTGKTRIVVTSSRFRTGDEPAGFTERITAQMFSAANPPKLTITYISSGGGQLWIEGDNLHYIDASGVEHIVSIPPIPATDVEVSELGSATYDDVQDYINFFGDRTLLTGGTITDNGDGTAAVAALTGWCKETDSNTAVGVFFDFASPGNTPALTDLVTNYVYIDYNGGTPQIVVSTAILTHGRKQDHIHIATIFRNGTTLHFHEENTIGISRANAVNFHWLEEFAAHRVSGLVTSDGGSLALSITAGVLYEGSSRHPTVVDGSTWSTWYYNFNTSAWVEVTGQSAIDNANYNPTGSGTGLANLTANRYAVHWVYVDIDGADLHIVYGQGDYKANEAEEAGVPALLPDQVIHYGVLIAKIIVQEGQTALVITYPWTSAFTSSFATDHGSLAGLGDDDHTQYLRHALATAVNDFLVASGSGAYVKKTLAETLAILTHTVASHSDTSATGSELNTLTDNSMADTLHRHSELSASDGSPDAVLTLNSGGNALFLKVDPVFTLQNANATGFEYFEFGKTVTSSFVRSGYVGEGSSGNENIYLAADIADVILIAAGDIILSPTGNVGIGVADPDTKLEVFNAGNQLKLSFDGTDNAIFAVDTDGVLTITPSGAAVDFASKAIINVLDLDLGSASAAGTLWAMLTAANAGTALVIKSRDSIDIHRARLGLSGGGDTAVWTYTNSTIVGIVLSGALDANNQDIDNAVLDASVAKGVWTASGTWTVPSMTLAGPISIPSAIQIAGDDTTGGWSLYGGLAIAGGGSRLRLFGKGSTTQVFIYTSNAAQNADVVRVVIDGNKADCIAAWTNIYHTGMKFGLAGTATGAWTMDGVTSGVVTMTVAAAAGTWTMTLPTAVAAVPGYQLTDAAGNGITSWTAAASRREWKHDLGIVRPQDALDEILKTKAVHRFTYKAGQGTGDFETVYVGPFADEAPWAMHFKGGIVNPVNTLGYMVLGFKAVDARIEKLEEELRDLKALAGRN
;
A
#
# COMPACT_ATOMS: atom_id res chain seq x y z
N MET A 1 -30.39 -16.71 -10.56
CA MET A 1 -31.34 -17.28 -11.56
C MET A 1 -31.99 -16.13 -12.31
N PRO A 2 -31.84 -16.02 -13.64
CA PRO A 2 -32.45 -14.94 -14.40
C PRO A 2 -33.99 -15.08 -14.44
N SER A 3 -34.68 -13.96 -14.21
CA SER A 3 -36.11 -13.79 -14.51
C SER A 3 -36.24 -12.74 -15.59
N ARG A 4 -37.02 -13.02 -16.65
CA ARG A 4 -37.28 -12.08 -17.73
C ARG A 4 -38.78 -11.88 -17.93
N VAL A 5 -39.17 -10.63 -18.09
CA VAL A 5 -40.53 -10.24 -18.48
C VAL A 5 -40.55 -10.06 -19.99
N ARG A 6 -41.45 -10.75 -20.67
CA ARG A 6 -41.71 -10.57 -22.10
C ARG A 6 -43.05 -9.88 -22.26
N ILE A 7 -43.05 -8.84 -23.08
CA ILE A 7 -44.27 -8.19 -23.53
C ILE A 7 -44.77 -8.95 -24.77
N ALA A 8 -46.08 -8.95 -25.01
CA ALA A 8 -46.64 -9.55 -26.21
C ALA A 8 -46.08 -8.87 -27.48
N ASP A 9 -45.68 -9.65 -28.47
CA ASP A 9 -45.18 -9.12 -29.75
C ASP A 9 -46.30 -8.87 -30.76
N ASP A 10 -47.40 -9.61 -30.61
CA ASP A 10 -48.60 -9.48 -31.42
C ASP A 10 -49.81 -9.89 -30.58
N SER A 11 -50.91 -9.15 -30.73
CA SER A 11 -52.20 -9.55 -30.18
C SER A 11 -53.34 -8.95 -30.98
N ALA A 12 -54.36 -9.79 -31.23
CA ALA A 12 -55.59 -9.38 -31.87
C ALA A 12 -56.74 -10.22 -31.31
N ASN A 13 -57.95 -9.74 -31.53
CA ASN A 13 -59.15 -10.47 -31.19
C ASN A 13 -59.83 -10.91 -32.48
N ILE A 14 -60.26 -12.17 -32.55
CA ILE A 14 -61.14 -12.64 -33.62
C ILE A 14 -62.56 -12.71 -33.07
N VAL A 15 -63.42 -11.90 -33.67
CA VAL A 15 -64.82 -11.73 -33.24
C VAL A 15 -65.73 -12.43 -34.22
N SER A 16 -66.58 -13.30 -33.71
CA SER A 16 -67.65 -13.95 -34.46
C SER A 16 -69.00 -13.32 -34.08
N GLY A 17 -69.69 -12.70 -35.06
CA GLY A 17 -71.03 -12.11 -34.87
C GLY A 17 -71.44 -11.05 -35.91
N ASP A 18 -72.72 -11.08 -36.35
CA ASP A 18 -73.37 -10.01 -37.14
C ASP A 18 -74.90 -9.93 -36.87
N GLN A 19 -75.61 -8.92 -37.42
CA GLN A 19 -77.05 -8.73 -37.16
C GLN A 19 -77.93 -9.90 -37.64
N GLY A 20 -78.64 -10.56 -36.71
CA GLY A 20 -79.66 -11.57 -37.00
C GLY A 20 -79.23 -13.03 -36.87
N THR A 21 -78.10 -13.32 -36.22
CA THR A 21 -77.54 -14.67 -36.07
C THR A 21 -77.82 -15.30 -34.71
N SER A 22 -77.76 -16.64 -34.62
CA SER A 22 -77.96 -17.34 -33.34
C SER A 22 -76.66 -17.44 -32.54
N TYR A 23 -76.76 -17.53 -31.22
CA TYR A 23 -75.58 -17.75 -30.36
C TYR A 23 -74.82 -19.03 -30.74
N ALA A 24 -75.52 -20.06 -31.23
CA ALA A 24 -74.89 -21.28 -31.72
C ALA A 24 -73.98 -21.02 -32.93
N ASP A 25 -74.40 -20.17 -33.87
CA ASP A 25 -73.63 -19.84 -35.07
C ASP A 25 -72.42 -18.94 -34.73
N ALA A 26 -72.63 -17.94 -33.87
CA ALA A 26 -71.55 -17.08 -33.38
C ALA A 26 -70.50 -17.90 -32.60
N ARG A 27 -70.94 -18.86 -31.78
CA ARG A 27 -70.06 -19.75 -31.01
C ARG A 27 -69.32 -20.77 -31.88
N ALA A 28 -69.94 -21.24 -32.95
CA ALA A 28 -69.32 -22.14 -33.93
C ALA A 28 -68.34 -21.43 -34.87
N GLY A 29 -68.31 -20.09 -34.89
CA GLY A 29 -67.48 -19.32 -35.82
C GLY A 29 -67.97 -19.40 -37.27
N THR A 30 -69.22 -19.82 -37.48
CA THR A 30 -69.84 -19.95 -38.81
C THR A 30 -70.56 -18.68 -39.26
N ASP A 31 -70.59 -17.67 -38.39
CA ASP A 31 -71.04 -16.31 -38.69
C ASP A 31 -69.91 -15.46 -39.30
N VAL A 32 -70.14 -14.16 -39.52
CA VAL A 32 -69.11 -13.23 -39.98
C VAL A 32 -67.99 -13.11 -38.94
N LEU A 33 -66.82 -13.63 -39.30
CA LEU A 33 -65.59 -13.48 -38.54
C LEU A 33 -64.87 -12.19 -38.92
N ARG A 34 -64.40 -11.44 -37.92
CA ARG A 34 -63.62 -10.22 -38.10
C ARG A 34 -62.41 -10.24 -37.18
N VAL A 35 -61.23 -9.99 -37.73
CA VAL A 35 -60.03 -9.70 -36.93
C VAL A 35 -60.08 -8.23 -36.53
N THR A 36 -59.95 -7.94 -35.24
CA THR A 36 -59.86 -6.58 -34.71
C THR A 36 -58.63 -6.43 -33.84
N THR A 37 -57.95 -5.30 -33.99
CA THR A 37 -56.79 -4.91 -33.17
C THR A 37 -57.17 -3.81 -32.18
N VAL A 38 -58.46 -3.47 -32.05
CA VAL A 38 -58.91 -2.30 -31.29
C VAL A 38 -59.10 -2.59 -29.80
N ASN A 39 -59.51 -3.79 -29.40
CA ASN A 39 -59.68 -4.20 -28.00
C ASN A 39 -59.45 -5.72 -27.85
N LEU A 40 -58.76 -6.16 -26.79
CA LEU A 40 -58.60 -7.59 -26.45
C LEU A 40 -59.71 -8.05 -25.50
N ASP A 41 -60.92 -8.07 -26.03
CA ASP A 41 -62.09 -8.55 -25.31
C ASP A 41 -62.05 -10.07 -25.05
N ILE A 42 -62.33 -10.45 -23.82
CA ILE A 42 -62.46 -11.84 -23.39
C ILE A 42 -63.88 -12.04 -22.88
N GLY A 43 -64.64 -12.93 -23.53
CA GLY A 43 -66.01 -13.24 -23.16
C GLY A 43 -66.96 -13.26 -24.34
N GLN A 44 -68.17 -12.76 -24.12
CA GLN A 44 -69.28 -12.81 -25.07
C GLN A 44 -70.28 -11.68 -24.82
N THR A 45 -70.91 -11.16 -25.87
CA THR A 45 -71.85 -10.02 -25.80
C THR A 45 -73.17 -10.37 -26.50
N LYS A 46 -74.30 -9.87 -25.99
CA LYS A 46 -75.62 -9.99 -26.65
C LYS A 46 -76.24 -8.59 -26.80
N THR A 47 -76.47 -8.11 -28.01
CA THR A 47 -77.01 -6.74 -28.18
C THR A 47 -78.55 -6.68 -28.11
N ALA A 48 -79.14 -5.48 -28.25
CA ALA A 48 -80.61 -5.26 -28.19
C ALA A 48 -81.38 -5.87 -29.35
N LEU A 49 -80.70 -6.12 -30.45
CA LEU A 49 -81.13 -6.98 -31.54
C LEU A 49 -80.45 -8.34 -31.34
N PRO A 50 -81.05 -9.48 -31.74
CA PRO A 50 -80.48 -10.82 -31.48
C PRO A 50 -79.18 -11.00 -32.29
N THR A 51 -78.10 -10.44 -31.75
CA THR A 51 -76.74 -10.44 -32.28
C THR A 51 -75.84 -10.83 -31.12
N PHE A 52 -75.04 -11.86 -31.36
CA PHE A 52 -74.12 -12.39 -30.37
C PHE A 52 -72.69 -12.21 -30.87
N PHE A 53 -71.83 -11.63 -30.03
CA PHE A 53 -70.40 -11.55 -30.31
C PHE A 53 -69.65 -12.50 -29.40
N CYS A 54 -68.88 -13.41 -29.99
CA CYS A 54 -67.96 -14.29 -29.26
C CYS A 54 -66.52 -13.92 -29.59
N TYR A 55 -65.69 -13.76 -28.57
CA TYR A 55 -64.34 -13.22 -28.70
C TYR A 55 -63.27 -14.29 -28.45
N ASN A 56 -62.32 -14.40 -29.37
CA ASN A 56 -61.08 -15.18 -29.23
C ASN A 56 -59.90 -14.22 -29.19
N THR A 57 -59.38 -13.92 -27.99
CA THR A 57 -58.21 -13.07 -27.84
C THR A 57 -56.94 -13.88 -28.08
N LEU A 58 -56.18 -13.56 -29.12
CA LEU A 58 -54.92 -14.22 -29.49
C LEU A 58 -53.74 -13.36 -29.09
N ILE A 59 -52.74 -13.96 -28.44
CA ILE A 59 -51.56 -13.27 -27.92
C ILE A 59 -50.31 -14.11 -28.22
N SER A 60 -49.23 -13.48 -28.68
CA SER A 60 -47.92 -14.13 -28.86
C SER A 60 -46.83 -13.46 -28.03
N PHE A 61 -45.90 -14.26 -27.53
CA PHE A 61 -44.70 -13.82 -26.81
C PHE A 61 -43.47 -14.49 -27.41
N ASP A 62 -42.45 -13.72 -27.78
CA ASP A 62 -41.19 -14.23 -28.29
C ASP A 62 -40.43 -14.79 -27.11
N THR A 63 -40.25 -16.11 -27.11
CA THR A 63 -39.56 -16.86 -26.08
C THR A 63 -38.31 -17.55 -26.63
N SER A 64 -37.88 -17.19 -27.84
CA SER A 64 -36.71 -17.75 -28.53
C SER A 64 -35.39 -17.54 -27.79
N PHE A 65 -35.31 -16.54 -26.91
CA PHE A 65 -34.14 -16.25 -26.08
C PHE A 65 -33.81 -17.33 -25.04
N LEU A 66 -34.74 -18.25 -24.75
CA LEU A 66 -34.53 -19.30 -23.74
C LEU A 66 -33.53 -20.35 -24.26
N GLY A 67 -33.62 -20.73 -25.53
CA GLY A 67 -32.83 -21.83 -26.11
C GLY A 67 -33.35 -23.21 -25.72
N SER A 68 -33.12 -24.22 -26.57
CA SER A 68 -33.72 -25.56 -26.44
C SER A 68 -33.40 -26.27 -25.12
N SER A 69 -32.29 -25.93 -24.48
CA SER A 69 -31.76 -26.53 -23.25
C SER A 69 -32.10 -25.75 -21.97
N ALA A 70 -32.82 -24.63 -22.04
CA ALA A 70 -33.24 -23.92 -20.84
C ALA A 70 -34.23 -24.73 -19.99
N VAL A 71 -34.03 -24.70 -18.67
CA VAL A 71 -34.97 -25.27 -17.69
C VAL A 71 -35.84 -24.14 -17.15
N ILE A 72 -37.14 -24.18 -17.47
CA ILE A 72 -38.11 -23.18 -16.99
C ILE A 72 -38.52 -23.56 -15.56
N ILE A 73 -38.29 -22.65 -14.63
CA ILE A 73 -38.57 -22.83 -13.19
C ILE A 73 -39.98 -22.33 -12.86
N SER A 74 -40.38 -21.20 -13.45
CA SER A 74 -41.75 -20.69 -13.35
C SER A 74 -42.09 -19.80 -14.55
N ALA A 75 -43.37 -19.74 -14.90
CA ALA A 75 -43.90 -18.78 -15.85
C ALA A 75 -45.25 -18.26 -15.37
N VAL A 76 -45.48 -16.96 -15.55
CA VAL A 76 -46.71 -16.28 -15.11
C VAL A 76 -47.20 -15.36 -16.21
N LEU A 77 -48.39 -15.65 -16.76
CA LEU A 77 -49.11 -14.78 -17.67
C LEU A 77 -49.84 -13.70 -16.87
N SER A 78 -49.66 -12.43 -17.23
CA SER A 78 -50.37 -11.32 -16.61
C SER A 78 -51.02 -10.43 -17.67
N LEU A 79 -52.29 -10.07 -17.45
CA LEU A 79 -53.07 -9.20 -18.33
C LEU A 79 -53.45 -7.92 -17.58
N TYR A 80 -53.38 -6.78 -18.28
CA TYR A 80 -53.86 -5.50 -17.75
C TYR A 80 -55.27 -5.26 -18.24
N PHE A 81 -56.25 -5.21 -17.33
CA PHE A 81 -57.65 -4.99 -17.68
C PHE A 81 -58.04 -3.54 -17.46
N ASP A 82 -58.68 -2.90 -18.43
CA ASP A 82 -59.03 -1.47 -18.39
C ASP A 82 -60.52 -1.18 -18.54
N ASP A 83 -61.30 -2.13 -19.06
CA ASP A 83 -62.77 -2.05 -19.12
C ASP A 83 -63.42 -3.39 -18.76
N GLU A 84 -64.63 -3.32 -18.22
CA GLU A 84 -65.39 -4.49 -17.83
C GLU A 84 -66.90 -4.25 -17.99
N GLN A 85 -67.56 -5.19 -18.66
CA GLN A 85 -69.01 -5.27 -18.71
C GLN A 85 -69.44 -6.73 -18.61
N ALA A 86 -69.64 -7.25 -17.39
CA ALA A 86 -70.27 -8.56 -17.22
C ALA A 86 -71.41 -8.56 -16.21
N GLY A 87 -72.56 -9.08 -16.64
CA GLY A 87 -73.72 -9.30 -15.77
C GLY A 87 -73.66 -10.61 -14.97
N GLN A 88 -72.72 -11.50 -15.30
CA GLN A 88 -72.49 -12.80 -14.65
C GLN A 88 -70.99 -13.09 -14.60
N ASP A 89 -70.54 -13.80 -13.57
CA ASP A 89 -69.14 -14.16 -13.42
C ASP A 89 -68.75 -15.34 -14.34
N PHE A 90 -67.48 -15.38 -14.75
CA PHE A 90 -66.90 -16.43 -15.59
C PHE A 90 -65.41 -16.59 -15.30
N THR A 91 -64.82 -17.72 -15.71
CA THR A 91 -63.37 -17.90 -15.62
C THR A 91 -62.72 -17.48 -16.94
N ILE A 92 -61.72 -16.61 -16.86
CA ILE A 92 -60.81 -16.28 -17.95
C ILE A 92 -59.88 -17.48 -18.10
N GLU A 93 -59.88 -18.10 -19.28
CA GLU A 93 -59.10 -19.30 -19.60
C GLU A 93 -58.12 -18.98 -20.73
N ALA A 94 -56.82 -18.99 -20.42
CA ALA A 94 -55.75 -18.94 -21.40
C ALA A 94 -55.33 -20.37 -21.77
N ARG A 95 -55.35 -20.68 -23.07
CA ARG A 95 -55.07 -22.01 -23.61
C ARG A 95 -54.03 -21.94 -24.72
N GLU A 96 -53.30 -23.03 -24.90
CA GLU A 96 -52.32 -23.18 -25.97
C GLU A 96 -53.04 -23.22 -27.34
N HIS A 97 -52.60 -22.35 -28.25
CA HIS A 97 -53.09 -22.31 -29.62
C HIS A 97 -52.07 -21.61 -30.52
N ASP A 98 -51.44 -22.38 -31.40
CA ASP A 98 -50.55 -21.85 -32.43
C ASP A 98 -51.34 -21.39 -33.66
N PHE A 99 -51.33 -20.08 -33.92
CA PHE A 99 -51.96 -19.41 -35.05
C PHE A 99 -50.96 -18.92 -36.12
N GLY A 100 -49.70 -19.39 -36.07
CA GLY A 100 -48.68 -18.99 -37.05
C GLY A 100 -48.24 -17.53 -36.95
N ASP A 101 -47.59 -17.04 -38.00
CA ASP A 101 -46.90 -15.73 -37.98
C ASP A 101 -47.83 -14.53 -38.27
N THR A 102 -49.09 -14.77 -38.67
CA THR A 102 -50.06 -13.71 -38.98
C THR A 102 -51.45 -14.15 -38.56
N ILE A 103 -52.13 -13.31 -37.76
CA ILE A 103 -53.49 -13.59 -37.30
C ILE A 103 -54.49 -13.33 -38.42
N THR A 104 -55.28 -14.34 -38.75
CA THR A 104 -56.35 -14.28 -39.76
C THR A 104 -57.66 -14.81 -39.20
N THR A 105 -58.78 -14.64 -39.91
CA THR A 105 -60.07 -15.18 -39.46
C THR A 105 -60.08 -16.72 -39.38
N ALA A 106 -59.15 -17.42 -40.04
CA ALA A 106 -59.04 -18.88 -39.97
C ALA A 106 -58.54 -19.38 -38.60
N ASP A 107 -57.96 -18.49 -37.77
CA ASP A 107 -57.40 -18.85 -36.47
C ASP A 107 -58.44 -18.86 -35.34
N PHE A 108 -59.70 -18.56 -35.64
CA PHE A 108 -60.80 -18.62 -34.68
C PHE A 108 -61.02 -20.06 -34.20
N VAL A 109 -61.05 -20.26 -32.89
CA VAL A 109 -61.35 -21.58 -32.30
C VAL A 109 -62.81 -21.61 -31.87
N ALA A 110 -63.59 -22.49 -32.48
CA ALA A 110 -64.99 -22.68 -32.13
C ALA A 110 -65.14 -23.08 -30.66
N GLY A 111 -66.16 -22.58 -29.97
CA GLY A 111 -66.31 -22.76 -28.53
C GLY A 111 -66.38 -24.23 -28.08
N ALA A 112 -66.88 -25.14 -28.94
CA ALA A 112 -66.90 -26.57 -28.66
C ALA A 112 -65.48 -27.18 -28.60
N ASP A 113 -64.55 -26.65 -29.39
CA ASP A 113 -63.20 -27.17 -29.57
C ASP A 113 -62.19 -26.59 -28.58
N ILE A 114 -62.56 -25.51 -27.87
CA ILE A 114 -61.74 -24.89 -26.81
C ILE A 114 -61.37 -25.89 -25.71
N SER A 115 -62.25 -26.84 -25.39
CA SER A 115 -61.98 -27.87 -24.38
C SER A 115 -60.86 -28.85 -24.78
N GLY A 116 -60.57 -28.98 -26.08
CA GLY A 116 -59.48 -29.79 -26.61
C GLY A 116 -58.11 -29.09 -26.60
N LYS A 117 -58.06 -27.78 -26.33
CA LYS A 117 -56.82 -27.01 -26.17
C LYS A 117 -56.29 -27.09 -24.74
N THR A 118 -54.98 -27.18 -24.54
CA THR A 118 -54.37 -27.29 -23.21
C THR A 118 -54.57 -26.00 -22.41
N LEU A 119 -55.13 -26.08 -21.19
CA LEU A 119 -55.23 -24.94 -20.29
C LEU A 119 -53.85 -24.59 -19.71
N VAL A 120 -53.41 -23.34 -19.88
CA VAL A 120 -52.07 -22.90 -19.43
C VAL A 120 -52.15 -21.86 -18.32
N ALA A 121 -53.20 -21.05 -18.27
CA ALA A 121 -53.44 -20.18 -17.12
C ALA A 121 -54.93 -19.85 -16.99
N SER A 122 -55.38 -19.56 -15.77
CA SER A 122 -56.76 -19.14 -15.55
C SER A 122 -56.90 -18.14 -14.42
N MET A 123 -58.00 -17.41 -14.43
CA MET A 123 -58.38 -16.49 -13.35
C MET A 123 -59.89 -16.35 -13.34
N LEU A 124 -60.50 -16.33 -12.15
CA LEU A 124 -61.90 -15.98 -12.02
C LEU A 124 -62.05 -14.48 -12.33
N ARG A 125 -62.98 -14.11 -13.21
CA ARG A 125 -63.16 -12.71 -13.62
C ARG A 125 -63.44 -11.80 -12.43
N SER A 126 -64.25 -12.23 -11.45
CA SER A 126 -64.48 -11.46 -10.21
C SER A 126 -63.24 -11.24 -9.32
N ALA A 127 -62.16 -11.99 -9.52
CA ALA A 127 -60.88 -11.77 -8.85
C ALA A 127 -59.97 -10.77 -9.58
N ALA A 128 -60.33 -10.38 -10.81
CA ALA A 128 -59.58 -9.40 -11.59
C ALA A 128 -59.88 -7.97 -11.10
N THR A 129 -58.84 -7.13 -11.06
CA THR A 129 -58.95 -5.71 -10.72
C THR A 129 -58.62 -4.85 -11.94
N LEU A 130 -59.43 -3.82 -12.20
CA LEU A 130 -59.20 -2.89 -13.32
C LEU A 130 -58.04 -1.93 -13.07
N ASN A 131 -57.46 -1.43 -14.15
CA ASN A 131 -56.34 -0.49 -14.19
C ASN A 131 -55.07 -0.98 -13.49
N GLN A 132 -54.83 -2.30 -13.50
CA GLN A 132 -53.58 -2.90 -13.09
C GLN A 132 -53.33 -4.26 -13.77
N TYR A 133 -52.10 -4.76 -13.68
CA TYR A 133 -51.77 -6.12 -14.12
C TYR A 133 -52.33 -7.16 -13.13
N ASN A 134 -53.03 -8.14 -13.67
CA ASN A 134 -53.56 -9.28 -12.94
C ASN A 134 -52.80 -10.53 -13.38
N ALA A 135 -52.13 -11.19 -12.43
CA ALA A 135 -51.41 -12.44 -12.68
C ALA A 135 -52.39 -13.61 -12.69
N LEU A 136 -52.56 -14.25 -13.84
CA LEU A 136 -53.37 -15.45 -13.94
C LEU A 136 -52.67 -16.60 -13.20
N THR A 137 -53.45 -17.42 -12.51
CA THR A 137 -52.94 -18.63 -11.86
C THR A 137 -52.46 -19.58 -12.95
N SER A 138 -51.15 -19.83 -12.96
CA SER A 138 -50.52 -20.64 -13.99
C SER A 138 -50.77 -22.12 -13.73
N ASP A 139 -51.17 -22.84 -14.77
CA ASP A 139 -51.25 -24.30 -14.74
C ASP A 139 -49.83 -24.89 -14.89
N ALA A 140 -49.60 -26.08 -14.34
CA ALA A 140 -48.34 -26.79 -14.54
C ALA A 140 -48.02 -27.00 -16.03
N ALA A 141 -49.06 -27.10 -16.86
CA ALA A 141 -48.93 -27.20 -18.32
C ALA A 141 -48.26 -25.97 -18.97
N LEU A 142 -48.33 -24.77 -18.39
CA LEU A 142 -47.69 -23.58 -18.98
C LEU A 142 -46.17 -23.74 -19.11
N LEU A 143 -45.52 -24.39 -18.13
CA LEU A 143 -44.06 -24.57 -18.14
C LEU A 143 -43.57 -25.46 -19.29
N THR A 144 -44.41 -26.41 -19.71
CA THR A 144 -44.07 -27.40 -20.74
C THR A 144 -44.49 -26.96 -22.14
N ASN A 145 -45.41 -26.00 -22.25
CA ASN A 145 -45.94 -25.48 -23.52
C ASN A 145 -45.32 -24.14 -23.94
N ILE A 146 -44.38 -23.57 -23.17
CA ILE A 146 -43.57 -22.45 -23.63
C ILE A 146 -42.60 -22.92 -24.71
N ASN A 147 -42.67 -22.29 -25.88
CA ASN A 147 -41.79 -22.59 -27.01
C ASN A 147 -40.41 -21.97 -26.76
N LYS A 148 -39.42 -22.80 -26.38
CA LYS A 148 -38.08 -22.34 -25.99
C LYS A 148 -37.23 -21.81 -27.15
N THR A 149 -37.61 -22.10 -28.39
CA THR A 149 -36.85 -21.75 -29.60
C THR A 149 -37.64 -20.85 -30.55
N GLY A 150 -38.82 -20.39 -30.16
CA GLY A 150 -39.72 -19.59 -31.00
C GLY A 150 -40.72 -18.79 -30.18
N LYS A 151 -41.85 -18.41 -30.79
CA LYS A 151 -42.93 -17.69 -30.11
C LYS A 151 -43.83 -18.66 -29.35
N THR A 152 -44.18 -18.31 -28.11
CA THR A 152 -45.26 -18.93 -27.35
C THR A 152 -46.57 -18.22 -27.70
N ARG A 153 -47.54 -18.95 -28.23
CA ARG A 153 -48.82 -18.42 -28.70
C ARG A 153 -49.99 -19.00 -27.91
N ILE A 154 -50.90 -18.13 -27.52
CA ILE A 154 -52.03 -18.48 -26.64
C ILE A 154 -53.32 -17.86 -27.15
N VAL A 155 -54.43 -18.55 -26.88
CA VAL A 155 -55.79 -18.02 -27.03
C VAL A 155 -56.42 -17.84 -25.64
N VAL A 156 -57.04 -16.70 -25.41
CA VAL A 156 -57.71 -16.35 -24.16
C VAL A 156 -59.21 -16.22 -24.43
N THR A 157 -60.00 -17.02 -23.73
CA THR A 157 -61.46 -17.08 -23.87
C THR A 157 -62.13 -17.15 -22.50
N SER A 158 -63.47 -17.17 -22.47
CA SER A 158 -64.22 -17.40 -21.22
C SER A 158 -64.66 -18.86 -21.09
N SER A 159 -64.77 -19.33 -19.85
CA SER A 159 -65.34 -20.64 -19.54
C SER A 159 -66.76 -20.80 -20.09
N ARG A 160 -67.54 -19.71 -20.16
CA ARG A 160 -68.91 -19.68 -20.70
C ARG A 160 -68.96 -19.88 -22.21
N PHE A 161 -68.00 -19.30 -22.95
CA PHE A 161 -67.82 -19.59 -24.38
C PHE A 161 -67.50 -21.07 -24.59
N ARG A 162 -66.66 -21.67 -23.74
CA ARG A 162 -66.36 -23.11 -23.79
C ARG A 162 -67.56 -24.00 -23.43
N THR A 163 -68.36 -23.67 -22.43
CA THR A 163 -69.52 -24.47 -22.02
C THR A 163 -70.76 -24.25 -22.89
N GLY A 164 -70.82 -23.14 -23.63
CA GLY A 164 -71.96 -22.79 -24.48
C GLY A 164 -73.11 -22.15 -23.71
N ASP A 165 -72.81 -21.48 -22.60
CA ASP A 165 -73.79 -20.79 -21.78
C ASP A 165 -74.10 -19.41 -22.39
N GLU A 166 -75.21 -19.27 -23.11
CA GLU A 166 -75.62 -18.02 -23.76
C GLU A 166 -75.71 -16.84 -22.75
N PRO A 167 -75.25 -15.62 -23.10
CA PRO A 167 -75.41 -14.45 -22.26
C PRO A 167 -76.89 -14.11 -22.00
N ALA A 168 -77.27 -13.96 -20.73
CA ALA A 168 -78.65 -13.65 -20.34
C ALA A 168 -79.00 -12.13 -20.46
N GLY A 169 -78.00 -11.26 -20.57
CA GLY A 169 -78.11 -9.79 -20.66
C GLY A 169 -77.13 -9.17 -21.64
N PHE A 170 -76.99 -7.83 -21.64
CA PHE A 170 -76.35 -7.11 -22.76
C PHE A 170 -74.85 -7.39 -22.99
N THR A 171 -74.07 -7.74 -21.96
CA THR A 171 -72.63 -8.03 -22.12
C THR A 171 -72.09 -8.92 -20.98
N GLU A 172 -71.24 -9.91 -21.32
CA GLU A 172 -70.43 -10.75 -20.41
C GLU A 172 -68.97 -10.76 -20.86
N ARG A 173 -68.24 -9.66 -20.63
CA ARG A 173 -66.92 -9.39 -21.21
C ARG A 173 -66.01 -8.61 -20.26
N ILE A 174 -64.71 -8.87 -20.34
CA ILE A 174 -63.65 -8.05 -19.76
C ILE A 174 -62.62 -7.73 -20.85
N THR A 175 -62.05 -6.53 -20.84
CA THR A 175 -61.16 -6.04 -21.89
C THR A 175 -59.74 -5.94 -21.37
N ALA A 176 -58.79 -6.58 -22.05
CA ALA A 176 -57.37 -6.40 -21.82
C ALA A 176 -56.77 -5.39 -22.81
N GLN A 177 -55.69 -4.73 -22.39
CA GLN A 177 -54.94 -3.83 -23.28
C GLN A 177 -54.19 -4.61 -24.36
N MET A 178 -54.13 -4.04 -25.56
CA MET A 178 -53.43 -4.59 -26.73
C MET A 178 -51.90 -4.45 -26.62
N PHE A 179 -51.16 -5.16 -27.48
CA PHE A 179 -49.69 -5.14 -27.44
C PHE A 179 -49.07 -3.75 -27.70
N SER A 180 -49.72 -2.90 -28.49
CA SER A 180 -49.27 -1.54 -28.81
C SER A 180 -49.71 -0.48 -27.78
N ALA A 181 -50.41 -0.88 -26.72
CA ALA A 181 -50.83 0.01 -25.63
C ALA A 181 -49.72 0.20 -24.59
N ALA A 182 -49.92 1.11 -23.65
CA ALA A 182 -48.93 1.40 -22.60
C ALA A 182 -48.74 0.23 -21.61
N ASN A 183 -49.77 -0.60 -21.38
CA ASN A 183 -49.71 -1.76 -20.48
C ASN A 183 -50.09 -3.06 -21.21
N PRO A 184 -49.26 -3.53 -22.16
CA PRO A 184 -49.56 -4.69 -22.98
C PRO A 184 -49.51 -6.01 -22.19
N PRO A 185 -50.09 -7.12 -22.69
CA PRO A 185 -50.00 -8.41 -22.04
C PRO A 185 -48.54 -8.80 -21.79
N LYS A 186 -48.24 -9.43 -20.65
CA LYS A 186 -46.89 -9.84 -20.29
C LYS A 186 -46.80 -11.29 -19.82
N LEU A 187 -45.69 -11.93 -20.17
CA LEU A 187 -45.30 -13.26 -19.71
C LEU A 187 -43.96 -13.17 -18.98
N THR A 188 -43.97 -13.41 -17.68
CA THR A 188 -42.76 -13.45 -16.85
C THR A 188 -42.26 -14.87 -16.75
N ILE A 189 -41.00 -15.12 -17.11
CA ILE A 189 -40.39 -16.45 -17.12
C ILE A 189 -39.12 -16.45 -16.26
N THR A 190 -39.06 -17.32 -15.27
CA THR A 190 -37.84 -17.62 -14.49
C THR A 190 -37.25 -18.92 -15.00
N TYR A 191 -35.96 -18.92 -15.33
CA TYR A 191 -35.31 -20.07 -15.97
C TYR A 191 -33.84 -20.18 -15.58
N ILE A 192 -33.26 -21.35 -15.84
CA ILE A 192 -31.81 -21.57 -15.81
C ILE A 192 -31.36 -21.73 -17.27
N SER A 193 -30.53 -20.80 -17.73
CA SER A 193 -29.86 -20.90 -19.04
C SER A 193 -28.70 -21.89 -18.96
N SER A 194 -28.63 -22.86 -19.86
CA SER A 194 -27.51 -23.81 -19.95
C SER A 194 -26.26 -23.17 -20.60
N GLY A 195 -25.78 -22.07 -20.03
CA GLY A 195 -24.64 -21.31 -20.55
C GLY A 195 -24.02 -20.35 -19.52
N GLY A 196 -24.28 -20.57 -18.22
CA GLY A 196 -23.51 -19.93 -17.16
C GLY A 196 -22.35 -20.83 -16.81
N GLY A 197 -21.14 -20.52 -17.29
CA GLY A 197 -19.93 -21.24 -16.94
C GLY A 197 -19.81 -21.37 -15.43
N GLN A 198 -19.69 -22.61 -14.96
CA GLN A 198 -19.33 -22.85 -13.57
C GLN A 198 -17.86 -22.42 -13.43
N LEU A 199 -17.58 -21.53 -12.48
CA LEU A 199 -16.24 -21.08 -12.11
C LEU A 199 -15.94 -21.69 -10.75
N TRP A 200 -14.89 -22.52 -10.66
CA TRP A 200 -14.45 -23.10 -9.40
C TRP A 200 -12.93 -23.20 -9.35
N ILE A 201 -12.39 -23.28 -8.15
CA ILE A 201 -10.96 -23.44 -7.91
C ILE A 201 -10.74 -24.86 -7.42
N GLU A 202 -9.80 -25.56 -8.05
CA GLU A 202 -9.34 -26.88 -7.62
C GLU A 202 -7.82 -26.87 -7.55
N GLY A 203 -7.28 -26.87 -6.32
CA GLY A 203 -5.86 -26.60 -6.09
C GLY A 203 -5.47 -25.19 -6.58
N ASP A 204 -4.37 -25.10 -7.32
CA ASP A 204 -3.84 -23.84 -7.89
C ASP A 204 -4.45 -23.49 -9.25
N ASN A 205 -5.51 -24.18 -9.66
CA ASN A 205 -6.12 -23.99 -10.98
C ASN A 205 -7.50 -23.34 -10.86
N LEU A 206 -7.74 -22.36 -11.71
CA LEU A 206 -9.06 -21.82 -11.99
C LEU A 206 -9.69 -22.64 -13.11
N HIS A 207 -10.80 -23.28 -12.81
CA HIS A 207 -11.60 -24.02 -13.78
C HIS A 207 -12.76 -23.14 -14.20
N TYR A 208 -12.91 -22.92 -15.51
CA TYR A 208 -14.11 -22.32 -16.06
C TYR A 208 -14.62 -23.12 -17.26
N ILE A 209 -15.92 -23.37 -17.30
CA ILE A 209 -16.56 -23.94 -18.48
C ILE A 209 -16.99 -22.80 -19.39
N ASP A 210 -16.50 -22.77 -20.62
CA ASP A 210 -16.90 -21.73 -21.58
C ASP A 210 -18.32 -21.96 -22.12
N ALA A 211 -18.82 -21.01 -22.91
CA ALA A 211 -20.17 -21.08 -23.51
C ALA A 211 -20.36 -22.27 -24.47
N SER A 212 -19.27 -22.94 -24.88
CA SER A 212 -19.31 -24.16 -25.71
C SER A 212 -19.36 -25.45 -24.89
N GLY A 213 -19.28 -25.36 -23.57
CA GLY A 213 -19.29 -26.50 -22.66
C GLY A 213 -17.91 -27.14 -22.47
N VAL A 214 -16.83 -26.48 -22.94
CA VAL A 214 -15.45 -26.94 -22.77
C VAL A 214 -14.90 -26.38 -21.45
N GLU A 215 -14.35 -27.27 -20.63
CA GLU A 215 -13.61 -26.90 -19.42
C GLU A 215 -12.23 -26.36 -19.79
N HIS A 216 -11.95 -25.14 -19.34
CA HIS A 216 -10.63 -24.52 -19.41
C HIS A 216 -10.03 -24.52 -18.01
N ILE A 217 -8.80 -25.00 -17.93
CA ILE A 217 -8.01 -25.01 -16.70
C ILE A 217 -6.91 -23.97 -16.87
N VAL A 218 -6.99 -22.89 -16.10
CA VAL A 218 -5.98 -21.86 -16.05
C VAL A 218 -5.22 -22.02 -14.75
N SER A 219 -3.92 -22.30 -14.85
CA SER A 219 -3.04 -22.28 -13.68
C SER A 219 -2.95 -20.84 -13.18
N ILE A 220 -3.33 -20.64 -11.92
CA ILE A 220 -3.16 -19.37 -11.24
C ILE A 220 -1.69 -19.35 -10.78
N PRO A 221 -0.85 -18.43 -11.29
CA PRO A 221 0.50 -18.30 -10.77
C PRO A 221 0.44 -17.99 -9.28
N PRO A 222 1.39 -18.52 -8.47
CA PRO A 222 1.45 -18.19 -7.05
C PRO A 222 1.55 -16.68 -6.91
N ILE A 223 0.70 -16.12 -6.05
CA ILE A 223 0.72 -14.69 -5.74
C ILE A 223 1.98 -14.44 -4.89
N PRO A 224 2.95 -13.63 -5.37
CA PRO A 224 4.10 -13.25 -4.56
C PRO A 224 3.64 -12.60 -3.26
N ALA A 225 4.34 -12.83 -2.14
CA ALA A 225 4.00 -12.18 -0.88
C ALA A 225 4.09 -10.64 -0.95
N THR A 226 4.86 -10.11 -1.89
CA THR A 226 4.95 -8.67 -2.20
C THR A 226 3.68 -8.10 -2.82
N ASP A 227 2.80 -8.97 -3.32
CA ASP A 227 1.57 -8.58 -4.01
C ASP A 227 0.33 -8.86 -3.12
N VAL A 228 0.55 -9.31 -1.88
CA VAL A 228 -0.50 -9.56 -0.89
C VAL A 228 -0.51 -8.42 0.11
N GLU A 229 -1.39 -7.45 -0.13
CA GLU A 229 -1.58 -6.27 0.71
C GLU A 229 -2.02 -6.63 2.14
N VAL A 230 -1.48 -5.91 3.12
CA VAL A 230 -1.99 -5.86 4.50
C VAL A 230 -2.79 -4.57 4.72
N SER A 231 -3.61 -4.55 5.78
CA SER A 231 -4.38 -3.32 6.08
C SER A 231 -3.43 -2.18 6.46
N GLU A 232 -3.43 -1.12 5.66
CA GLU A 232 -2.54 0.03 5.84
C GLU A 232 -3.31 1.34 6.09
N LEU A 233 -2.57 2.34 6.58
CA LEU A 233 -3.07 3.71 6.76
C LEU A 233 -2.37 4.64 5.76
N GLY A 234 -3.08 5.01 4.69
CA GLY A 234 -2.57 5.95 3.70
C GLY A 234 -1.66 5.27 2.68
N SER A 235 -0.40 5.70 2.60
CA SER A 235 0.63 5.09 1.74
C SER A 235 1.77 4.63 2.66
N ALA A 236 1.55 3.51 3.35
CA ALA A 236 2.56 3.02 4.27
C ALA A 236 3.81 2.61 3.47
N THR A 237 4.99 2.81 4.03
CA THR A 237 6.25 2.36 3.39
C THR A 237 6.36 0.83 3.33
N TYR A 238 5.61 0.14 4.19
CA TYR A 238 5.53 -1.31 4.30
C TYR A 238 4.04 -1.67 4.26
N ASP A 239 3.61 -2.23 3.16
CA ASP A 239 2.20 -2.36 2.77
C ASP A 239 1.80 -3.81 2.45
N ASP A 240 2.78 -4.69 2.26
CA ASP A 240 2.54 -6.09 1.88
C ASP A 240 2.90 -7.13 2.98
N VAL A 241 2.50 -8.38 2.73
CA VAL A 241 2.81 -9.52 3.61
C VAL A 241 4.30 -9.85 3.61
N GLN A 242 5.03 -9.60 2.52
CA GLN A 242 6.48 -9.82 2.47
C GLN A 242 7.20 -8.90 3.45
N ASP A 243 6.83 -7.63 3.50
CA ASP A 243 7.36 -6.64 4.43
C ASP A 243 6.99 -6.97 5.87
N TYR A 244 5.75 -7.39 6.10
CA TYR A 244 5.37 -7.89 7.41
C TYR A 244 6.27 -9.06 7.84
N ILE A 245 6.52 -10.03 6.96
CA ILE A 245 7.42 -11.17 7.24
C ILE A 245 8.89 -10.71 7.36
N ASN A 246 9.31 -9.66 6.66
CA ASN A 246 10.66 -9.11 6.79
C ASN A 246 10.92 -8.61 8.22
N PHE A 247 9.94 -7.96 8.86
CA PHE A 247 10.09 -7.48 10.23
C PHE A 247 9.83 -8.55 11.32
N PHE A 248 8.88 -9.46 11.09
CA PHE A 248 8.45 -10.42 12.11
C PHE A 248 9.08 -11.82 11.97
N GLY A 249 9.67 -12.15 10.82
CA GLY A 249 10.38 -13.40 10.60
C GLY A 249 11.80 -13.36 11.18
N ASP A 250 11.97 -13.90 12.38
CA ASP A 250 13.26 -14.10 13.05
C ASP A 250 13.91 -15.43 12.61
N ARG A 251 15.23 -15.57 12.76
CA ARG A 251 15.96 -16.78 12.36
C ARG A 251 15.55 -18.00 13.19
N THR A 252 15.27 -19.14 12.58
CA THR A 252 14.66 -20.27 13.27
C THR A 252 15.21 -21.60 12.76
N LEU A 253 15.65 -22.44 13.69
CA LEU A 253 15.82 -23.87 13.45
C LEU A 253 14.46 -24.57 13.54
N LEU A 254 13.93 -25.05 12.42
CA LEU A 254 12.58 -25.63 12.34
C LEU A 254 12.57 -27.11 12.68
N THR A 255 13.50 -27.88 12.12
CA THR A 255 13.65 -29.31 12.38
C THR A 255 15.05 -29.80 12.01
N GLY A 256 15.48 -30.92 12.59
CA GLY A 256 16.77 -31.53 12.33
C GLY A 256 17.93 -30.87 13.08
N GLY A 257 19.16 -31.07 12.60
CA GLY A 257 20.36 -30.45 13.18
C GLY A 257 20.95 -31.17 14.39
N THR A 258 20.46 -32.39 14.68
CA THR A 258 20.96 -33.23 15.78
C THR A 258 22.47 -33.39 15.74
N ILE A 259 23.10 -33.23 16.90
CA ILE A 259 24.54 -33.41 17.08
C ILE A 259 24.82 -34.82 17.62
N THR A 260 25.83 -35.48 17.08
CA THR A 260 26.29 -36.79 17.59
C THR A 260 27.80 -36.80 17.74
N ASP A 261 28.30 -37.28 18.89
CA ASP A 261 29.73 -37.51 19.10
C ASP A 261 30.19 -38.79 18.37
N ASN A 262 31.26 -38.67 17.57
CA ASN A 262 31.87 -39.79 16.85
C ASN A 262 32.87 -40.58 17.73
N GLY A 263 33.16 -40.13 18.94
CA GLY A 263 34.08 -40.77 19.89
C GLY A 263 35.56 -40.59 19.55
N ASP A 264 35.88 -39.71 18.61
CA ASP A 264 37.25 -39.36 18.17
C ASP A 264 37.55 -37.85 18.33
N GLY A 265 36.68 -37.13 19.06
CA GLY A 265 36.75 -35.68 19.24
C GLY A 265 36.16 -34.88 18.07
N THR A 266 35.38 -35.51 17.20
CA THR A 266 34.61 -34.85 16.14
C THR A 266 33.11 -35.06 16.33
N ALA A 267 32.31 -34.06 15.95
CA ALA A 267 30.86 -34.11 16.01
C ALA A 267 30.27 -34.30 14.60
N ALA A 268 29.20 -35.06 14.46
CA ALA A 268 28.39 -35.11 13.24
C ALA A 268 27.15 -34.21 13.38
N VAL A 269 26.86 -33.42 12.34
CA VAL A 269 25.66 -32.57 12.27
C VAL A 269 24.66 -33.18 11.27
N ALA A 270 23.46 -33.52 11.74
CA ALA A 270 22.39 -34.05 10.91
C ALA A 270 21.81 -32.99 9.95
N ALA A 271 20.99 -33.43 8.99
CA ALA A 271 20.33 -32.52 8.06
C ALA A 271 19.35 -31.64 8.84
N LEU A 272 19.14 -30.41 8.40
CA LEU A 272 18.23 -29.49 9.06
C LEU A 272 17.47 -28.63 8.06
N THR A 273 16.31 -28.16 8.50
CA THR A 273 15.54 -27.11 7.81
C THR A 273 15.56 -25.87 8.67
N GLY A 274 15.95 -24.76 8.07
CA GLY A 274 16.12 -23.48 8.74
C GLY A 274 15.40 -22.35 8.03
N TRP A 275 15.17 -21.28 8.77
CA TRP A 275 14.76 -19.98 8.26
C TRP A 275 15.75 -18.93 8.76
N CYS A 276 16.22 -18.05 7.90
CA CYS A 276 17.04 -16.90 8.28
C CYS A 276 16.83 -15.74 7.32
N LYS A 277 17.48 -14.61 7.57
CA LYS A 277 17.54 -13.52 6.60
C LYS A 277 18.64 -13.79 5.56
N GLU A 278 18.47 -13.25 4.35
CA GLU A 278 19.51 -13.34 3.32
C GLU A 278 20.77 -12.54 3.68
N THR A 279 20.62 -11.52 4.53
CA THR A 279 21.70 -10.69 5.08
C THR A 279 21.39 -10.30 6.52
N ASP A 280 22.41 -9.91 7.28
CA ASP A 280 22.28 -9.34 8.63
C ASP A 280 21.55 -7.97 8.65
N SER A 281 20.23 -7.98 8.42
CA SER A 281 19.36 -6.80 8.45
C SER A 281 17.93 -7.16 8.86
N ASN A 282 17.29 -6.27 9.62
CA ASN A 282 15.88 -6.42 10.02
C ASN A 282 14.89 -6.22 8.87
N THR A 283 15.33 -5.69 7.73
CA THR A 283 14.49 -5.48 6.52
C THR A 283 14.85 -6.46 5.41
N ALA A 284 15.83 -7.34 5.61
CA ALA A 284 16.20 -8.33 4.63
C ALA A 284 15.08 -9.37 4.44
N VAL A 285 15.01 -9.90 3.22
CA VAL A 285 14.08 -10.98 2.87
C VAL A 285 14.41 -12.20 3.72
N GLY A 286 13.37 -12.81 4.30
CA GLY A 286 13.49 -14.07 5.00
C GLY A 286 13.36 -15.25 4.04
N VAL A 287 14.17 -16.28 4.26
CA VAL A 287 14.30 -17.42 3.35
C VAL A 287 14.27 -18.74 4.13
N PHE A 288 13.47 -19.68 3.63
CA PHE A 288 13.56 -21.09 4.03
C PHE A 288 14.71 -21.74 3.28
N PHE A 289 15.48 -22.58 3.97
CA PHE A 289 16.48 -23.41 3.33
C PHE A 289 16.55 -24.78 3.99
N ASP A 290 16.87 -25.79 3.18
CA ASP A 290 17.24 -27.11 3.64
C ASP A 290 18.75 -27.26 3.56
N PHE A 291 19.37 -27.55 4.69
CA PHE A 291 20.77 -27.93 4.76
C PHE A 291 20.87 -29.45 4.75
N ALA A 292 21.18 -30.01 3.58
CA ALA A 292 21.42 -31.44 3.43
C ALA A 292 22.67 -31.85 4.20
N SER A 293 22.57 -32.81 5.13
CA SER A 293 23.72 -33.31 5.90
C SER A 293 24.80 -33.84 4.95
N PRO A 294 25.97 -33.21 4.88
CA PRO A 294 27.01 -33.65 3.97
C PRO A 294 28.04 -34.57 4.66
N GLY A 295 27.80 -34.99 5.92
CA GLY A 295 28.82 -35.63 6.75
C GLY A 295 29.87 -34.65 7.29
N ASN A 296 29.53 -33.35 7.38
CA ASN A 296 30.44 -32.33 7.89
C ASN A 296 30.69 -32.49 9.39
N THR A 297 31.97 -32.56 9.75
CA THR A 297 32.47 -32.38 11.11
C THR A 297 32.87 -30.91 11.30
N PRO A 298 32.25 -30.16 12.22
CA PRO A 298 32.74 -28.84 12.59
C PRO A 298 34.20 -28.93 13.07
N ALA A 299 35.04 -27.99 12.67
CA ALA A 299 36.44 -27.93 13.12
C ALA A 299 36.49 -27.39 14.56
N LEU A 300 36.33 -28.29 15.53
CA LEU A 300 36.30 -27.95 16.96
C LEU A 300 37.70 -27.67 17.50
N THR A 301 37.84 -26.56 18.20
CA THR A 301 39.04 -26.20 18.97
C THR A 301 39.01 -26.95 20.30
N ASP A 302 40.11 -27.62 20.63
CA ASP A 302 40.25 -28.40 21.85
C ASP A 302 40.41 -27.50 23.09
N LEU A 303 39.86 -27.92 24.22
CA LEU A 303 39.90 -27.22 25.52
C LEU A 303 39.32 -25.80 25.51
N VAL A 304 38.46 -25.50 24.54
CA VAL A 304 37.73 -24.23 24.42
C VAL A 304 36.30 -24.53 24.03
N THR A 305 35.37 -23.72 24.52
CA THR A 305 33.96 -23.76 24.12
C THR A 305 33.78 -23.34 22.66
N ASN A 306 33.13 -24.18 21.86
CA ASN A 306 32.86 -23.96 20.44
C ASN A 306 31.36 -23.74 20.22
N TYR A 307 31.01 -22.64 19.58
CA TYR A 307 29.65 -22.35 19.13
C TYR A 307 29.52 -22.74 17.66
N VAL A 308 28.62 -23.67 17.37
CA VAL A 308 28.35 -24.18 16.02
C VAL A 308 27.07 -23.54 15.51
N TYR A 309 27.14 -22.94 14.33
CA TYR A 309 26.01 -22.27 13.69
C TYR A 309 26.02 -22.50 12.18
N ILE A 310 24.85 -22.29 11.56
CA ILE A 310 24.67 -22.27 10.12
C ILE A 310 24.72 -20.82 9.63
N ASP A 311 25.62 -20.53 8.71
CA ASP A 311 25.70 -19.27 7.98
C ASP A 311 25.00 -19.44 6.63
N TYR A 312 24.02 -18.58 6.32
CA TYR A 312 23.32 -18.60 5.03
C TYR A 312 24.27 -18.46 3.82
N ASN A 313 25.37 -17.72 3.98
CA ASN A 313 26.47 -17.58 3.03
C ASN A 313 26.00 -17.38 1.58
N GLY A 314 25.15 -16.36 1.36
CA GLY A 314 24.68 -15.94 0.05
C GLY A 314 23.90 -17.00 -0.74
N GLY A 315 23.12 -17.83 -0.05
CA GLY A 315 22.31 -18.89 -0.66
C GLY A 315 23.00 -20.26 -0.73
N THR A 316 24.17 -20.39 -0.11
CA THR A 316 24.88 -21.68 0.05
C THR A 316 25.16 -21.96 1.52
N PRO A 317 24.15 -22.39 2.30
CA PRO A 317 24.28 -22.51 3.75
C PRO A 317 25.44 -23.42 4.15
N GLN A 318 26.23 -23.00 5.15
CA GLN A 318 27.43 -23.69 5.60
C GLN A 318 27.48 -23.82 7.13
N ILE A 319 28.13 -24.86 7.64
CA ILE A 319 28.43 -24.99 9.08
C ILE A 319 29.70 -24.18 9.38
N VAL A 320 29.61 -23.31 10.37
CA VAL A 320 30.73 -22.51 10.87
C VAL A 320 30.86 -22.70 12.38
N VAL A 321 32.10 -22.62 12.87
CA VAL A 321 32.43 -22.73 14.29
C VAL A 321 33.10 -21.44 14.73
N SER A 322 32.69 -20.91 15.87
CA SER A 322 33.32 -19.77 16.53
C SER A 322 33.57 -20.05 18.00
N THR A 323 34.57 -19.42 18.59
CA THR A 323 34.83 -19.46 20.05
C THR A 323 34.25 -18.26 20.79
N ALA A 324 33.44 -17.41 20.11
CA ALA A 324 32.84 -16.23 20.72
C ALA A 324 31.38 -16.04 20.27
N ILE A 325 30.45 -16.04 21.23
CA ILE A 325 29.00 -15.99 20.96
C ILE A 325 28.54 -14.73 20.20
N LEU A 326 29.23 -13.59 20.38
CA LEU A 326 28.88 -12.32 19.74
C LEU A 326 29.17 -12.27 18.23
N THR A 327 29.91 -13.25 17.70
CA THR A 327 30.27 -13.27 16.27
C THR A 327 29.11 -13.72 15.38
N HIS A 328 28.21 -14.55 15.91
CA HIS A 328 27.05 -15.09 15.20
C HIS A 328 25.73 -14.83 15.92
N GLY A 329 25.73 -14.71 17.25
CA GLY A 329 24.52 -14.67 18.09
C GLY A 329 23.61 -13.46 17.90
N ARG A 330 24.02 -12.41 17.18
CA ARG A 330 23.17 -11.27 16.84
C ARG A 330 22.95 -11.09 15.34
N LYS A 331 23.48 -11.99 14.53
CA LYS A 331 23.41 -11.93 13.08
C LYS A 331 22.10 -12.54 12.57
N GLN A 332 21.36 -11.82 11.72
CA GLN A 332 20.04 -12.28 11.26
C GLN A 332 20.10 -13.39 10.18
N ASP A 333 21.27 -13.56 9.57
CA ASP A 333 21.62 -14.56 8.55
C ASP A 333 22.30 -15.82 9.12
N HIS A 334 22.40 -15.93 10.45
CA HIS A 334 23.08 -17.03 11.14
C HIS A 334 22.19 -17.76 12.13
N ILE A 335 22.08 -19.09 12.03
CA ILE A 335 21.29 -19.92 12.96
C ILE A 335 22.23 -20.68 13.88
N HIS A 336 22.26 -20.36 15.17
CA HIS A 336 22.99 -21.15 16.17
C HIS A 336 22.31 -22.49 16.40
N ILE A 337 23.09 -23.57 16.38
CA ILE A 337 22.56 -24.95 16.44
C ILE A 337 23.10 -25.76 17.61
N ALA A 338 24.31 -25.46 18.10
CA ALA A 338 24.89 -26.20 19.22
C ALA A 338 26.05 -25.46 19.88
N THR A 339 26.27 -25.77 21.16
CA THR A 339 27.48 -25.40 21.91
C THR A 339 28.22 -26.67 22.28
N ILE A 340 29.51 -26.76 21.94
CA ILE A 340 30.33 -27.97 22.07
C ILE A 340 31.65 -27.64 22.76
N PHE A 341 31.92 -28.26 23.90
CA PHE A 341 33.25 -28.32 24.50
C PHE A 341 33.95 -29.62 24.09
N ARG A 342 35.15 -29.49 23.53
CA ARG A 342 35.98 -30.63 23.16
C ARG A 342 37.07 -30.83 24.21
N ASN A 343 37.14 -32.05 24.75
CA ASN A 343 38.22 -32.49 25.64
C ASN A 343 38.90 -33.73 25.03
N GLY A 344 39.88 -33.50 24.16
CA GLY A 344 40.57 -34.54 23.42
C GLY A 344 39.64 -35.29 22.47
N THR A 345 39.24 -36.51 22.87
CA THR A 345 38.34 -37.40 22.11
C THR A 345 36.88 -37.37 22.59
N THR A 346 36.62 -36.75 23.73
CA THR A 346 35.28 -36.69 24.33
C THR A 346 34.66 -35.33 24.03
N LEU A 347 33.39 -35.33 23.63
CA LEU A 347 32.61 -34.11 23.43
C LEU A 347 31.56 -33.97 24.53
N HIS A 348 31.50 -32.78 25.11
CA HIS A 348 30.37 -32.32 25.91
C HIS A 348 29.61 -31.33 25.04
N PHE A 349 28.36 -31.63 24.70
CA PHE A 349 27.60 -30.80 23.77
C PHE A 349 26.13 -30.70 24.17
N HIS A 350 25.59 -29.53 23.85
CA HIS A 350 24.17 -29.26 23.91
C HIS A 350 23.68 -28.79 22.53
N GLU A 351 22.52 -29.29 22.12
CA GLU A 351 21.84 -28.95 20.87
C GLU A 351 20.68 -27.99 21.14
N GLU A 352 20.59 -26.90 20.37
CA GLU A 352 19.51 -25.94 20.52
C GLU A 352 18.16 -26.58 20.16
N ASN A 353 17.17 -26.45 21.04
CA ASN A 353 15.81 -26.89 20.75
C ASN A 353 15.14 -25.92 19.77
N THR A 354 14.10 -26.34 19.04
CA THR A 354 13.44 -25.50 18.01
C THR A 354 13.04 -24.12 18.57
N ILE A 355 13.74 -23.06 18.17
CA ILE A 355 13.51 -21.71 18.70
C ILE A 355 12.46 -20.99 17.84
N GLY A 356 11.39 -20.53 18.48
CA GLY A 356 10.18 -20.05 17.83
C GLY A 356 10.29 -18.75 17.03
N ILE A 357 9.20 -18.49 16.29
CA ILE A 357 8.93 -17.34 15.42
C ILE A 357 8.83 -16.04 16.26
N SER A 358 9.19 -14.88 15.70
CA SER A 358 9.30 -13.56 16.34
C SER A 358 10.58 -13.39 17.18
N ARG A 359 10.72 -12.27 17.91
CA ARG A 359 11.92 -11.87 18.70
C ARG A 359 12.36 -12.85 19.80
N ALA A 360 11.84 -14.07 19.83
CA ALA A 360 12.19 -15.13 20.75
C ALA A 360 13.68 -15.49 20.69
N ASN A 361 14.35 -15.39 19.53
CA ASN A 361 15.81 -15.59 19.47
C ASN A 361 16.57 -14.44 20.09
N ALA A 362 16.20 -13.19 19.79
CA ALA A 362 16.84 -12.04 20.44
C ALA A 362 16.70 -12.12 21.97
N VAL A 363 15.57 -12.61 22.46
CA VAL A 363 15.38 -12.94 23.88
C VAL A 363 16.28 -14.11 24.27
N ASN A 364 16.26 -15.25 23.59
CA ASN A 364 17.13 -16.39 23.90
C ASN A 364 18.61 -15.99 24.04
N PHE A 365 19.13 -15.20 23.10
CA PHE A 365 20.49 -14.70 23.13
C PHE A 365 20.76 -13.67 24.22
N HIS A 366 19.80 -12.79 24.55
CA HIS A 366 19.91 -11.95 25.73
C HIS A 366 20.09 -12.79 27.00
N TRP A 367 19.31 -13.86 27.14
CA TRP A 367 19.41 -14.74 28.30
C TRP A 367 20.73 -15.52 28.32
N LEU A 368 21.18 -16.05 27.18
CA LEU A 368 22.49 -16.71 27.05
C LEU A 368 23.68 -15.76 27.31
N GLU A 369 23.56 -14.47 26.96
CA GLU A 369 24.57 -13.44 27.26
C GLU A 369 24.60 -13.09 28.77
N GLU A 370 23.44 -13.08 29.44
CA GLU A 370 23.32 -12.69 30.84
C GLU A 370 23.70 -13.84 31.79
N PHE A 371 23.23 -15.06 31.50
CA PHE A 371 23.52 -16.27 32.27
C PHE A 371 23.61 -17.47 31.34
N ALA A 372 24.76 -18.15 31.30
CA ALA A 372 24.94 -19.35 30.47
C ALA A 372 23.83 -20.38 30.74
N ALA A 373 23.58 -20.75 32.01
CA ALA A 373 22.40 -21.51 32.40
C ALA A 373 21.98 -21.23 33.85
N HIS A 374 20.70 -21.43 34.16
CA HIS A 374 20.13 -21.23 35.49
C HIS A 374 19.28 -22.41 35.94
N ARG A 375 19.32 -22.69 37.24
CA ARG A 375 18.51 -23.72 37.88
C ARG A 375 17.08 -23.22 38.12
N VAL A 376 16.09 -24.05 37.77
CA VAL A 376 14.67 -23.81 38.09
C VAL A 376 14.21 -24.59 39.31
N SER A 377 14.54 -25.88 39.41
CA SER A 377 14.13 -26.73 40.53
C SER A 377 15.05 -27.96 40.70
N GLY A 378 14.94 -28.69 41.82
CA GLY A 378 15.76 -29.88 42.10
C GLY A 378 17.23 -29.57 42.36
N LEU A 379 18.16 -30.46 41.99
CA LEU A 379 19.62 -30.29 42.16
C LEU A 379 20.04 -29.93 43.60
N VAL A 380 19.29 -30.42 44.58
CA VAL A 380 19.58 -30.18 46.00
C VAL A 380 20.66 -31.17 46.41
N THR A 381 21.85 -30.64 46.69
CA THR A 381 23.00 -31.42 47.18
C THR A 381 22.88 -31.66 48.68
N SER A 382 23.00 -32.91 49.11
CA SER A 382 22.91 -33.32 50.52
C SER A 382 24.06 -34.25 50.90
N ASP A 383 24.36 -34.33 52.19
CA ASP A 383 25.38 -35.24 52.72
C ASP A 383 24.90 -36.69 52.58
N GLY A 384 25.58 -37.45 51.72
CA GLY A 384 25.34 -38.88 51.50
C GLY A 384 25.97 -39.77 52.59
N GLY A 385 26.73 -39.16 53.52
CA GLY A 385 27.50 -39.83 54.56
C GLY A 385 28.91 -40.19 54.11
N SER A 386 29.87 -40.14 55.03
CA SER A 386 31.28 -40.53 54.76
C SER A 386 31.90 -39.79 53.57
N LEU A 387 31.69 -38.47 53.49
CA LEU A 387 32.17 -37.59 52.41
C LEU A 387 31.51 -37.82 51.04
N ALA A 388 30.50 -38.68 50.92
CA ALA A 388 29.72 -38.87 49.70
C ALA A 388 28.64 -37.79 49.53
N LEU A 389 28.17 -37.58 48.30
CA LEU A 389 27.08 -36.67 47.98
C LEU A 389 25.82 -37.43 47.58
N SER A 390 24.66 -36.82 47.82
CA SER A 390 23.38 -37.24 47.26
C SER A 390 22.68 -36.02 46.67
N ILE A 391 22.35 -36.08 45.37
CA ILE A 391 21.79 -34.97 44.61
C ILE A 391 20.43 -35.37 44.06
N THR A 392 19.43 -34.50 44.22
CA THR A 392 18.09 -34.73 43.64
C THR A 392 18.07 -34.38 42.15
N ALA A 393 17.29 -35.14 41.37
CA ALA A 393 16.98 -34.76 39.99
C ALA A 393 16.37 -33.35 39.94
N GLY A 394 16.70 -32.59 38.91
CA GLY A 394 16.27 -31.21 38.78
C GLY A 394 16.11 -30.74 37.35
N VAL A 395 15.97 -29.43 37.20
CA VAL A 395 15.74 -28.76 35.93
C VAL A 395 16.63 -27.54 35.83
N LEU A 396 17.38 -27.48 34.74
CA LEU A 396 18.16 -26.32 34.32
C LEU A 396 17.50 -25.69 33.08
N TYR A 397 17.73 -24.41 32.89
CA TYR A 397 17.44 -23.70 31.65
C TYR A 397 18.73 -23.06 31.12
N GLU A 398 19.00 -23.28 29.84
CA GLU A 398 20.03 -22.59 29.07
C GLU A 398 19.31 -21.72 28.05
N GLY A 399 19.32 -20.40 28.22
CA GLY A 399 18.40 -19.52 27.48
C GLY A 399 16.93 -19.96 27.64
N SER A 400 16.31 -20.38 26.54
CA SER A 400 14.93 -20.88 26.47
C SER A 400 14.84 -22.41 26.46
N SER A 401 15.98 -23.11 26.39
CA SER A 401 16.07 -24.57 26.34
C SER A 401 16.02 -25.15 27.76
N ARG A 402 15.22 -26.21 27.96
CA ARG A 402 14.91 -26.79 29.28
C ARG A 402 15.54 -28.18 29.41
N HIS A 403 16.41 -28.35 30.41
CA HIS A 403 17.17 -29.59 30.64
C HIS A 403 16.77 -30.27 31.94
N PRO A 404 16.14 -31.46 31.90
CA PRO A 404 16.01 -32.32 33.08
C PRO A 404 17.36 -32.98 33.40
N THR A 405 17.76 -33.00 34.67
CA THR A 405 19.05 -33.59 35.08
C THR A 405 18.90 -35.04 35.55
N VAL A 406 19.92 -35.85 35.33
CA VAL A 406 19.99 -37.28 35.72
C VAL A 406 21.07 -37.57 36.76
N VAL A 407 21.94 -36.60 37.08
CA VAL A 407 22.95 -36.72 38.14
C VAL A 407 22.35 -37.02 39.51
N ASP A 408 23.01 -37.90 40.27
CA ASP A 408 22.57 -38.37 41.59
C ASP A 408 23.61 -38.16 42.71
N GLY A 409 24.82 -37.70 42.37
CA GLY A 409 25.93 -37.51 43.32
C GLY A 409 26.80 -38.76 43.55
N SER A 410 26.64 -39.83 42.76
CA SER A 410 27.42 -41.07 42.92
C SER A 410 28.88 -40.96 42.49
N THR A 411 29.16 -40.24 41.40
CA THR A 411 30.52 -39.95 40.90
C THR A 411 30.61 -38.55 40.31
N TRP A 412 31.80 -37.96 40.33
CA TRP A 412 32.08 -36.63 39.76
C TRP A 412 33.54 -36.49 39.31
N SER A 413 33.81 -35.44 38.54
CA SER A 413 35.17 -34.97 38.24
C SER A 413 35.59 -33.91 39.24
N THR A 414 36.82 -33.97 39.73
CA THR A 414 37.41 -32.90 40.53
C THR A 414 38.43 -32.11 39.73
N TRP A 415 38.46 -30.79 39.94
CA TRP A 415 39.29 -29.85 39.20
C TRP A 415 40.20 -29.05 40.12
N TYR A 416 41.49 -29.06 39.83
CA TYR A 416 42.47 -28.18 40.46
C TYR A 416 43.39 -27.55 39.42
N TYR A 417 43.94 -26.38 39.76
CA TYR A 417 44.80 -25.63 38.85
C TYR A 417 46.26 -25.92 39.15
N ASN A 418 46.98 -26.46 38.19
CA ASN A 418 48.41 -26.66 38.32
C ASN A 418 49.16 -25.41 37.86
N PHE A 419 49.62 -24.61 38.84
CA PHE A 419 50.34 -23.37 38.58
C PHE A 419 51.71 -23.57 37.91
N ASN A 420 52.30 -24.77 37.99
CA ASN A 420 53.56 -25.06 37.29
C ASN A 420 53.37 -25.26 35.78
N THR A 421 52.26 -25.89 35.37
CA THR A 421 51.93 -26.11 33.95
C THR A 421 50.97 -25.06 33.40
N SER A 422 50.47 -24.15 34.25
CA SER A 422 49.44 -23.17 33.90
C SER A 422 48.22 -23.80 33.23
N ALA A 423 47.76 -24.93 33.77
CA ALA A 423 46.67 -25.71 33.21
C ALA A 423 45.77 -26.28 34.31
N TRP A 424 44.49 -26.39 34.01
CA TRP A 424 43.54 -27.14 34.83
C TRP A 424 43.79 -28.64 34.67
N VAL A 425 43.72 -29.36 35.80
CA VAL A 425 43.83 -30.82 35.83
C VAL A 425 42.50 -31.38 36.29
N GLU A 426 41.93 -32.27 35.47
CA GLU A 426 40.74 -33.05 35.77
C GLU A 426 41.13 -34.40 36.38
N VAL A 427 40.40 -34.82 37.41
CA VAL A 427 40.43 -36.20 37.91
C VAL A 427 39.01 -36.75 37.95
N THR A 428 38.71 -37.65 37.03
CA THR A 428 37.37 -38.25 36.84
C THR A 428 37.08 -39.36 37.86
N GLY A 429 35.80 -39.63 38.10
CA GLY A 429 35.35 -40.82 38.85
C GLY A 429 35.58 -40.76 40.36
N GLN A 430 35.67 -39.56 40.93
CA GLN A 430 35.73 -39.36 42.38
C GLN A 430 34.34 -39.60 42.99
N SER A 431 34.31 -40.10 44.22
CA SER A 431 33.07 -40.40 44.96
C SER A 431 33.12 -40.00 46.44
N ALA A 432 34.15 -39.26 46.85
CA ALA A 432 34.32 -38.74 48.20
C ALA A 432 34.95 -37.33 48.16
N ILE A 433 34.40 -36.40 48.93
CA ILE A 433 34.91 -35.03 49.06
C ILE A 433 36.27 -35.06 49.76
N ASP A 434 37.26 -34.40 49.17
CA ASP A 434 38.60 -34.29 49.75
C ASP A 434 38.57 -33.41 51.01
N ASN A 435 38.89 -34.00 52.16
CA ASN A 435 38.98 -33.30 53.43
C ASN A 435 40.42 -33.12 53.90
N ALA A 436 41.40 -33.35 53.03
CA ALA A 436 42.82 -33.27 53.36
C ALA A 436 43.53 -32.17 52.57
N ASN A 437 43.04 -31.81 51.37
CA ASN A 437 43.73 -30.89 50.48
C ASN A 437 42.89 -29.69 50.03
N TYR A 438 43.59 -28.62 49.64
CA TYR A 438 43.07 -27.44 48.96
C TYR A 438 43.99 -27.03 47.81
N ASN A 439 43.58 -26.07 46.97
CA ASN A 439 44.32 -25.62 45.78
C ASN A 439 44.89 -24.20 45.96
N PRO A 440 46.06 -24.00 46.62
CA PRO A 440 46.60 -22.67 46.95
C PRO A 440 46.85 -21.76 45.73
N THR A 441 46.57 -20.46 45.87
CA THR A 441 46.95 -19.47 44.85
C THR A 441 48.45 -19.17 44.84
N GLY A 442 49.07 -19.21 43.66
CA GLY A 442 50.34 -18.51 43.41
C GLY A 442 51.65 -19.31 43.44
N SER A 443 51.66 -20.62 43.75
CA SER A 443 52.78 -21.54 43.44
C SER A 443 52.47 -23.00 43.80
N GLY A 444 53.04 -23.98 43.07
CA GLY A 444 52.99 -25.41 43.41
C GLY A 444 52.44 -26.35 42.32
N THR A 445 52.39 -27.66 42.62
CA THR A 445 51.88 -28.73 41.73
C THR A 445 50.34 -28.84 41.69
N GLY A 446 49.61 -27.87 42.26
CA GLY A 446 48.16 -27.88 42.38
C GLY A 446 47.69 -28.05 43.83
N LEU A 447 47.61 -29.29 44.32
CA LEU A 447 47.05 -29.60 45.64
C LEU A 447 48.07 -29.50 46.78
N ALA A 448 47.65 -28.95 47.93
CA ALA A 448 48.42 -28.88 49.17
C ALA A 448 47.57 -29.31 50.38
N ASN A 449 48.22 -29.84 51.42
CA ASN A 449 47.56 -30.31 52.63
C ASN A 449 46.98 -29.15 53.46
N LEU A 450 45.80 -29.36 54.04
CA LEU A 450 45.20 -28.48 55.04
C LEU A 450 45.96 -28.53 56.36
N THR A 451 45.97 -27.41 57.08
CA THR A 451 46.47 -27.40 58.47
C THR A 451 45.42 -28.00 59.40
N ALA A 452 45.83 -28.67 60.47
CA ALA A 452 44.91 -29.20 61.47
C ALA A 452 43.95 -28.11 61.99
N ASN A 453 42.66 -28.45 62.09
CA ASN A 453 41.54 -27.53 62.42
C ASN A 453 41.24 -26.43 61.39
N ARG A 454 41.62 -26.65 60.13
CA ARG A 454 41.21 -25.81 59.00
C ARG A 454 40.17 -26.49 58.13
N TYR A 455 39.53 -25.70 57.29
CA TYR A 455 38.41 -26.08 56.47
C TYR A 455 38.76 -25.90 54.99
N ALA A 456 38.55 -26.95 54.20
CA ALA A 456 38.50 -26.85 52.75
C ALA A 456 37.10 -26.40 52.31
N VAL A 457 37.08 -25.67 51.20
CA VAL A 457 35.87 -25.27 50.50
C VAL A 457 35.89 -25.92 49.14
N HIS A 458 34.78 -26.50 48.72
CA HIS A 458 34.59 -27.11 47.40
C HIS A 458 33.36 -26.54 46.71
N TRP A 459 33.48 -26.28 45.41
CA TRP A 459 32.43 -25.67 44.61
C TRP A 459 31.87 -26.71 43.65
N VAL A 460 30.59 -27.03 43.81
CA VAL A 460 29.92 -28.10 43.06
C VAL A 460 29.13 -27.51 41.90
N TYR A 461 29.43 -28.00 40.71
CA TYR A 461 28.79 -27.64 39.47
C TYR A 461 28.17 -28.89 38.83
N VAL A 462 27.09 -28.69 38.08
CA VAL A 462 26.48 -29.70 37.21
C VAL A 462 26.57 -29.21 35.78
N ASP A 463 26.85 -30.10 34.84
CA ASP A 463 26.81 -29.76 33.43
C ASP A 463 25.39 -29.41 32.97
N ILE A 464 25.27 -28.56 31.94
CA ILE A 464 23.98 -28.05 31.44
C ILE A 464 23.07 -29.17 30.93
N ASP A 465 23.65 -30.21 30.31
CA ASP A 465 22.93 -31.42 29.91
C ASP A 465 22.41 -32.26 31.11
N GLY A 466 22.87 -31.93 32.32
CA GLY A 466 22.48 -32.58 33.55
C GLY A 466 23.00 -34.00 33.73
N ALA A 467 24.04 -34.41 32.97
CA ALA A 467 24.61 -35.75 32.98
C ALA A 467 25.85 -35.89 33.87
N ASP A 468 26.68 -34.85 33.97
CA ASP A 468 27.96 -34.89 34.69
C ASP A 468 28.06 -33.87 35.84
N LEU A 469 28.89 -34.19 36.84
CA LEU A 469 29.16 -33.37 38.02
C LEU A 469 30.63 -32.97 38.08
N HIS A 470 30.88 -31.70 38.39
CA HIS A 470 32.22 -31.13 38.50
C HIS A 470 32.41 -30.45 39.85
N ILE A 471 33.53 -30.71 40.52
CA ILE A 471 33.88 -30.10 41.79
C ILE A 471 35.20 -29.36 41.67
N VAL A 472 35.19 -28.05 41.89
CA VAL A 472 36.40 -27.21 41.87
C VAL A 472 36.91 -27.00 43.30
N TYR A 473 38.19 -27.28 43.52
CA TYR A 473 38.84 -27.05 44.80
C TYR A 473 38.92 -25.56 45.14
N GLY A 474 38.57 -25.21 46.38
CA GLY A 474 38.77 -23.88 46.95
C GLY A 474 40.24 -23.56 47.18
N GLN A 475 40.54 -22.25 47.30
CA GLN A 475 41.90 -21.75 47.18
C GLN A 475 42.63 -21.45 48.49
N GLY A 476 42.00 -21.68 49.65
CA GLY A 476 42.56 -21.31 50.95
C GLY A 476 42.49 -22.41 52.01
N ASP A 477 43.37 -22.24 53.01
CA ASP A 477 43.44 -23.03 54.24
C ASP A 477 42.65 -22.30 55.36
N TYR A 478 41.32 -22.38 55.31
CA TYR A 478 40.44 -21.43 56.00
C TYR A 478 40.15 -21.78 57.47
N LYS A 479 39.99 -20.77 58.32
CA LYS A 479 39.23 -20.92 59.58
C LYS A 479 37.73 -21.04 59.25
N ALA A 480 36.92 -21.53 60.19
CA ALA A 480 35.48 -21.76 59.97
C ALA A 480 34.75 -20.51 59.40
N ASN A 481 34.99 -19.33 59.97
CA ASN A 481 34.41 -18.07 59.49
C ASN A 481 34.94 -17.65 58.11
N GLU A 482 36.24 -17.80 57.88
CA GLU A 482 36.87 -17.51 56.58
C GLU A 482 36.35 -18.46 55.49
N ALA A 483 36.01 -19.70 55.85
CA ALA A 483 35.46 -20.71 54.94
C ALA A 483 34.01 -20.39 54.55
N GLU A 484 33.20 -19.86 55.47
CA GLU A 484 31.84 -19.39 55.17
C GLU A 484 31.84 -18.18 54.24
N GLU A 485 32.78 -17.24 54.43
CA GLU A 485 32.93 -16.03 53.59
C GLU A 485 33.71 -16.26 52.29
N ALA A 486 34.36 -17.41 52.12
CA ALA A 486 35.12 -17.71 50.92
C ALA A 486 34.24 -17.59 49.66
N GLY A 487 34.63 -16.73 48.73
CA GLY A 487 34.00 -16.58 47.42
C GLY A 487 34.44 -17.63 46.41
N VAL A 488 33.69 -17.74 45.31
CA VAL A 488 34.04 -18.60 44.17
C VAL A 488 35.43 -18.23 43.65
N PRO A 489 36.30 -19.20 43.28
CA PRO A 489 37.62 -18.93 42.74
C PRO A 489 37.57 -18.00 41.53
N ALA A 490 38.50 -17.04 41.45
CA ALA A 490 38.53 -16.05 40.38
C ALA A 490 38.89 -16.64 38.99
N LEU A 491 39.49 -17.83 38.97
CA LEU A 491 39.76 -18.61 37.77
C LEU A 491 39.04 -19.95 37.93
N LEU A 492 38.36 -20.40 36.88
CA LEU A 492 37.67 -21.68 36.81
C LEU A 492 38.07 -22.42 35.51
N PRO A 493 37.90 -23.75 35.42
CA PRO A 493 38.07 -24.49 34.17
C PRO A 493 37.07 -24.02 33.11
N ASP A 494 37.47 -24.01 31.84
CA ASP A 494 36.60 -23.53 30.74
C ASP A 494 35.28 -24.34 30.65
N GLN A 495 35.36 -25.66 30.85
CA GLN A 495 34.20 -26.56 30.98
C GLN A 495 33.20 -26.05 32.04
N VAL A 496 33.69 -25.65 33.21
CA VAL A 496 32.85 -25.22 34.34
C VAL A 496 32.31 -23.81 34.14
N ILE A 497 33.05 -22.94 33.45
CA ILE A 497 32.65 -21.55 33.19
C ILE A 497 31.49 -21.48 32.21
N HIS A 498 31.59 -22.19 31.08
CA HIS A 498 30.65 -22.05 29.98
C HIS A 498 29.59 -23.16 29.94
N TYR A 499 29.84 -24.29 30.59
CA TYR A 499 28.98 -25.47 30.53
C TYR A 499 28.51 -25.98 31.91
N GLY A 500 28.93 -25.34 33.01
CA GLY A 500 28.61 -25.73 34.38
C GLY A 500 27.70 -24.74 35.13
N VAL A 501 26.71 -25.25 35.86
CA VAL A 501 25.84 -24.46 36.76
C VAL A 501 26.25 -24.71 38.21
N LEU A 502 26.58 -23.66 38.97
CA LEU A 502 26.90 -23.76 40.39
C LEU A 502 25.67 -24.19 41.20
N ILE A 503 25.76 -25.33 41.89
CA ILE A 503 24.65 -25.89 42.67
C ILE A 503 24.90 -25.94 44.18
N ALA A 504 26.15 -25.99 44.62
CA ALA A 504 26.46 -25.99 46.04
C ALA A 504 27.88 -25.50 46.36
N LYS A 505 28.03 -24.98 47.57
CA LYS A 505 29.31 -24.79 48.25
C LYS A 505 29.38 -25.76 49.43
N ILE A 506 30.43 -26.56 49.46
CA ILE A 506 30.68 -27.56 50.49
C ILE A 506 31.87 -27.12 51.34
N ILE A 507 31.72 -27.15 52.65
CA ILE A 507 32.77 -26.86 53.61
C ILE A 507 33.02 -28.11 54.45
N VAL A 508 34.27 -28.52 54.56
CA VAL A 508 34.68 -29.72 55.32
C VAL A 508 35.94 -29.44 56.11
N GLN A 509 35.97 -29.84 57.38
CA GLN A 509 37.14 -29.70 58.25
C GLN A 509 38.16 -30.81 57.96
N GLU A 510 39.45 -30.49 58.11
CA GLU A 510 40.55 -31.43 58.02
C GLU A 510 40.30 -32.71 58.86
N GLY A 511 40.36 -33.86 58.18
CA GLY A 511 40.19 -35.18 58.80
C GLY A 511 38.77 -35.53 59.28
N GLN A 512 37.78 -34.65 59.11
CA GLN A 512 36.38 -34.90 59.47
C GLN A 512 35.54 -35.35 58.28
N THR A 513 34.45 -36.08 58.54
CA THR A 513 33.54 -36.57 57.49
C THR A 513 32.24 -35.78 57.38
N ALA A 514 32.02 -34.81 58.27
CA ALA A 514 30.81 -33.99 58.27
C ALA A 514 30.93 -32.86 57.25
N LEU A 515 29.92 -32.70 56.40
CA LEU A 515 29.86 -31.68 55.37
C LEU A 515 28.89 -30.56 55.77
N VAL A 516 29.31 -29.32 55.61
CA VAL A 516 28.41 -28.16 55.66
C VAL A 516 28.12 -27.74 54.21
N ILE A 517 26.87 -27.83 53.79
CA ILE A 517 26.44 -27.58 52.41
C ILE A 517 25.56 -26.34 52.37
N THR A 518 25.90 -25.41 51.50
CA THR A 518 25.17 -24.14 51.29
C THR A 518 24.85 -23.96 49.82
N TYR A 519 23.76 -23.26 49.50
CA TYR A 519 23.25 -23.14 48.13
C TYR A 519 23.27 -21.67 47.66
N PRO A 520 23.61 -21.43 46.38
CA PRO A 520 23.68 -20.07 45.85
C PRO A 520 22.31 -19.37 45.76
N TRP A 521 21.19 -20.09 45.78
CA TRP A 521 19.83 -19.52 45.65
C TRP A 521 19.06 -19.30 46.97
N THR A 522 19.54 -19.81 48.11
CA THR A 522 18.87 -19.61 49.42
C THR A 522 19.61 -18.64 50.33
N SER A 523 20.87 -18.32 50.02
CA SER A 523 21.73 -17.46 50.83
C SER A 523 22.76 -16.81 49.91
N ALA A 524 22.75 -15.48 49.77
CA ALA A 524 23.98 -14.80 49.37
C ALA A 524 25.09 -15.25 50.32
N PHE A 525 26.32 -15.50 49.84
CA PHE A 525 27.46 -15.93 50.65
C PHE A 525 27.95 -14.80 51.60
N THR A 526 27.03 -14.24 52.36
CA THR A 526 27.20 -13.14 53.30
C THR A 526 26.88 -13.67 54.67
N SER A 527 27.84 -13.55 55.59
CA SER A 527 27.67 -13.89 57.00
C SER A 527 26.55 -13.03 57.62
N SER A 528 25.59 -13.66 58.29
CA SER A 528 24.52 -13.00 59.05
C SER A 528 24.93 -12.76 60.50
N PHE A 529 26.12 -12.20 60.75
CA PHE A 529 26.48 -11.75 62.09
C PHE A 529 27.26 -10.44 62.05
N ALA A 530 26.71 -9.46 62.76
CA ALA A 530 27.41 -8.27 63.17
C ALA A 530 28.65 -8.65 63.99
N THR A 531 29.75 -7.96 63.75
CA THR A 531 31.01 -7.93 64.55
C THR A 531 30.80 -7.32 65.95
N ASP A 532 29.67 -7.61 66.59
CA ASP A 532 29.08 -7.04 67.80
C ASP A 532 30.05 -6.50 68.86
N HIS A 533 29.74 -5.35 69.49
CA HIS A 533 30.47 -4.91 70.69
C HIS A 533 30.12 -5.74 71.94
N GLY A 534 28.94 -6.39 71.98
CA GLY A 534 28.45 -7.21 73.09
C GLY A 534 28.87 -8.69 73.10
N SER A 535 29.74 -9.13 72.18
CA SER A 535 30.14 -10.55 72.08
C SER A 535 31.42 -10.89 72.87
N LEU A 536 31.92 -9.97 73.69
CA LEU A 536 32.81 -10.28 74.80
C LEU A 536 31.96 -10.54 76.04
N ALA A 537 32.18 -11.67 76.71
CA ALA A 537 31.60 -11.95 78.01
C ALA A 537 32.00 -10.84 79.01
N GLY A 538 31.16 -9.82 79.17
CA GLY A 538 31.48 -8.65 79.99
C GLY A 538 30.49 -7.50 79.90
N LEU A 539 29.19 -7.75 80.12
CA LEU A 539 28.20 -6.67 80.32
C LEU A 539 28.40 -5.99 81.68
N GLY A 540 29.25 -4.96 81.73
CA GLY A 540 29.50 -4.14 82.92
C GLY A 540 29.85 -2.66 82.67
N ASP A 541 30.21 -2.23 81.47
CA ASP A 541 30.62 -0.85 81.18
C ASP A 541 30.00 -0.27 79.90
N ASP A 542 29.74 1.05 79.95
CA ASP A 542 29.07 1.87 78.93
C ASP A 542 30.10 2.82 78.29
N ASP A 543 30.37 2.61 77.01
CA ASP A 543 31.41 3.27 76.20
C ASP A 543 30.87 4.33 75.22
N HIS A 544 29.58 4.69 75.31
CA HIS A 544 28.97 5.66 74.40
C HIS A 544 28.61 6.98 75.10
N THR A 545 29.48 7.99 75.01
CA THR A 545 29.20 9.37 75.49
C THR A 545 28.11 10.12 74.71
N GLN A 546 27.40 9.45 73.78
CA GLN A 546 26.44 10.04 72.85
C GLN A 546 24.98 10.05 73.32
N TYR A 547 24.63 9.30 74.38
CA TYR A 547 23.25 9.21 74.86
C TYR A 547 23.05 9.82 76.26
N LEU A 548 21.95 10.56 76.46
CA LEU A 548 21.52 10.99 77.79
C LEU A 548 21.15 9.77 78.63
N ARG A 549 21.64 9.73 79.88
CA ARG A 549 21.16 8.76 80.88
C ARG A 549 19.64 8.87 81.05
N HIS A 550 18.93 7.76 80.85
CA HIS A 550 17.48 7.62 81.04
C HIS A 550 16.99 8.10 82.43
N ALA A 551 17.88 8.17 83.44
CA ALA A 551 17.56 8.64 84.80
C ALA A 551 16.94 10.05 84.89
N LEU A 552 17.08 10.92 83.88
CA LEU A 552 16.48 12.27 83.87
C LEU A 552 15.06 12.34 83.27
N ALA A 553 14.65 11.32 82.50
CA ALA A 553 13.31 11.20 81.91
C ALA A 553 12.57 10.03 82.59
N THR A 554 11.86 10.33 83.68
CA THR A 554 11.22 9.34 84.55
C THR A 554 9.73 9.16 84.26
N ALA A 555 9.14 9.99 83.39
CA ALA A 555 7.76 9.85 82.91
C ALA A 555 7.71 9.86 81.37
N VAL A 556 6.69 9.22 80.80
CA VAL A 556 6.49 9.02 79.34
C VAL A 556 6.45 10.34 78.54
N ASN A 557 6.16 11.47 79.18
CA ASN A 557 5.99 12.79 78.54
C ASN A 557 6.94 13.87 79.09
N ASP A 558 8.09 13.48 79.62
CA ASP A 558 9.07 14.46 80.12
C ASP A 558 9.75 15.22 78.98
N PHE A 559 9.73 16.55 79.05
CA PHE A 559 10.43 17.40 78.09
C PHE A 559 11.79 17.83 78.68
N LEU A 560 12.88 17.36 78.05
CA LEU A 560 14.25 17.70 78.44
C LEU A 560 14.80 18.77 77.51
N VAL A 561 15.19 19.92 78.06
CA VAL A 561 15.79 21.02 77.29
C VAL A 561 17.26 21.12 77.63
N ALA A 562 18.11 21.29 76.62
CA ALA A 562 19.54 21.56 76.84
C ALA A 562 19.69 22.91 77.56
N SER A 563 20.26 22.91 78.77
CA SER A 563 20.59 24.13 79.52
C SER A 563 22.05 24.55 79.36
N GLY A 564 22.84 23.80 78.58
CA GLY A 564 24.25 24.03 78.29
C GLY A 564 24.87 22.83 77.55
N SER A 565 26.16 22.95 77.18
CA SER A 565 26.89 21.85 76.52
C SER A 565 26.94 20.62 77.44
N GLY A 566 26.35 19.50 76.99
CA GLY A 566 26.29 18.23 77.74
C GLY A 566 25.34 18.21 78.94
N ALA A 567 24.55 19.27 79.17
CA ALA A 567 23.65 19.38 80.33
C ALA A 567 22.20 19.57 79.90
N TYR A 568 21.31 18.70 80.41
CA TYR A 568 19.89 18.73 80.14
C TYR A 568 19.09 18.88 81.43
N VAL A 569 18.07 19.72 81.41
CA VAL A 569 17.16 19.95 82.52
C VAL A 569 15.74 19.55 82.13
N LYS A 570 15.04 18.90 83.05
CA LYS A 570 13.61 18.60 82.91
C LYS A 570 12.80 19.88 83.09
N LYS A 571 11.98 20.20 82.09
CA LYS A 571 11.04 21.32 82.12
C LYS A 571 9.65 20.81 82.44
N THR A 572 8.89 21.59 83.20
CA THR A 572 7.47 21.33 83.42
C THR A 572 6.69 21.55 82.12
N LEU A 573 5.46 21.02 82.05
CA LEU A 573 4.58 21.21 80.89
C LEU A 573 4.32 22.71 80.61
N ALA A 574 4.21 23.53 81.66
CA ALA A 574 4.02 24.97 81.55
C ALA A 574 5.26 25.70 81.00
N GLU A 575 6.46 25.30 81.42
CA GLU A 575 7.72 25.87 80.90
C GLU A 575 7.99 25.42 79.45
N THR A 576 7.63 24.19 79.11
CA THR A 576 7.75 23.65 77.75
C THR A 576 6.86 24.42 76.78
N LEU A 577 5.61 24.70 77.17
CA LEU A 577 4.67 25.48 76.36
C LEU A 577 5.15 26.92 76.14
N ALA A 578 5.83 27.53 77.12
CA ALA A 578 6.42 28.86 76.99
C ALA A 578 7.67 28.91 76.09
N ILE A 579 8.40 27.78 75.96
CA ILE A 579 9.59 27.67 75.09
C ILE A 579 9.19 27.33 73.64
N LEU A 580 8.16 26.51 73.45
CA LEU A 580 7.66 26.11 72.12
C LEU A 580 6.69 27.11 71.49
N THR A 581 6.18 28.08 72.25
CA THR A 581 5.34 29.14 71.68
C THR A 581 6.21 30.31 71.23
N HIS A 582 6.49 30.39 69.93
CA HIS A 582 6.90 31.63 69.29
C HIS A 582 5.85 32.01 68.24
N THR A 583 5.46 33.29 68.22
CA THR A 583 4.61 33.85 67.17
C THR A 583 5.50 34.55 66.16
N VAL A 584 5.10 34.52 64.88
CA VAL A 584 5.86 35.07 63.74
C VAL A 584 6.22 36.55 63.92
N ALA A 585 5.54 37.26 64.82
CA ALA A 585 5.88 38.61 65.26
C ALA A 585 7.28 38.76 65.91
N SER A 586 7.99 37.67 66.26
CA SER A 586 9.33 37.74 66.85
C SER A 586 10.49 37.76 65.83
N HIS A 587 10.20 37.67 64.52
CA HIS A 587 11.20 37.92 63.48
C HIS A 587 11.22 39.42 63.17
N SER A 588 12.26 40.12 63.61
CA SER A 588 12.45 41.55 63.31
C SER A 588 13.07 41.81 61.93
N ASP A 589 12.87 40.89 60.99
CA ASP A 589 13.21 41.07 59.58
C ASP A 589 11.90 41.31 58.81
N THR A 590 11.64 42.58 58.57
CA THR A 590 10.46 43.07 57.86
C THR A 590 10.59 42.75 56.38
N SER A 591 9.94 41.67 55.95
CA SER A 591 9.08 41.71 54.75
C SER A 591 8.15 40.51 54.51
N ALA A 592 8.14 39.44 55.32
CA ALA A 592 7.16 38.34 55.15
C ALA A 592 6.53 37.86 56.47
N THR A 593 5.19 37.74 56.51
CA THR A 593 4.40 37.25 57.64
C THR A 593 4.05 35.76 57.51
N GLY A 594 3.68 35.12 58.62
CA GLY A 594 3.53 33.65 58.68
C GLY A 594 2.32 33.07 57.96
N SER A 595 1.29 33.86 57.66
CA SER A 595 0.21 33.41 56.77
C SER A 595 0.69 33.30 55.31
N GLU A 596 1.72 34.08 54.93
CA GLU A 596 2.29 34.13 53.58
C GLU A 596 3.34 33.02 53.36
N LEU A 597 3.95 32.51 54.43
CA LEU A 597 4.83 31.33 54.38
C LEU A 597 4.07 30.00 54.39
N ASN A 598 2.87 29.95 54.98
CA ASN A 598 2.05 28.72 55.03
C ASN A 598 1.40 28.37 53.68
N THR A 599 1.42 29.28 52.70
CA THR A 599 0.93 29.06 51.33
C THR A 599 2.04 28.63 50.35
N LEU A 600 3.13 28.05 50.86
CA LEU A 600 4.29 27.56 50.08
C LEU A 600 4.51 26.05 50.27
N THR A 601 3.44 25.29 50.45
CA THR A 601 3.45 23.82 50.45
C THR A 601 2.35 23.30 49.51
N ASP A 602 2.62 22.24 48.74
CA ASP A 602 1.80 21.74 47.62
C ASP A 602 1.70 22.66 46.39
N ASN A 603 2.84 23.06 45.81
CA ASN A 603 2.90 23.86 44.56
C ASN A 603 2.08 25.17 44.60
N SER A 604 1.77 25.69 45.79
CA SER A 604 1.05 26.94 45.98
C SER A 604 1.99 28.15 45.82
N MET A 605 1.52 29.20 45.13
CA MET A 605 2.30 30.40 44.79
C MET A 605 1.99 31.53 45.79
N ALA A 606 3.02 32.11 46.43
CA ALA A 606 2.90 33.25 47.36
C ALA A 606 3.45 34.55 46.73
N ASP A 607 2.57 35.39 46.19
CA ASP A 607 2.88 36.46 45.23
C ASP A 607 3.64 37.68 45.80
N THR A 608 3.70 37.85 47.13
CA THR A 608 4.29 39.06 47.74
C THR A 608 5.82 39.06 47.86
N LEU A 609 6.49 37.89 47.83
CA LEU A 609 7.92 37.80 48.19
C LEU A 609 8.86 37.74 46.97
N HIS A 610 8.66 36.84 45.99
CA HIS A 610 9.45 36.78 44.75
C HIS A 610 8.61 36.18 43.59
N ARG A 611 8.56 36.85 42.43
CA ARG A 611 7.75 36.42 41.26
C ARG A 611 8.53 35.42 40.38
N HIS A 612 8.02 34.17 40.27
CA HIS A 612 8.65 33.08 39.50
C HIS A 612 7.70 32.33 38.57
N SER A 613 6.75 33.02 37.93
CA SER A 613 6.22 32.55 36.64
C SER A 613 5.73 33.73 35.82
N GLU A 614 6.33 33.91 34.65
CA GLU A 614 6.20 35.01 33.69
C GLU A 614 4.80 35.17 33.05
N LEU A 615 3.77 34.52 33.60
CA LEU A 615 2.40 34.59 33.10
C LEU A 615 1.34 34.94 34.17
N SER A 616 1.72 35.32 35.39
CA SER A 616 0.75 35.79 36.40
C SER A 616 1.27 36.95 37.24
N ALA A 617 0.50 38.05 37.31
CA ALA A 617 0.05 38.65 38.58
C ALA A 617 -0.98 39.79 38.33
N SER A 618 -1.81 40.01 39.34
CA SER A 618 -3.15 40.58 39.29
C SER A 618 -3.33 42.10 39.34
N ASP A 619 -2.32 42.97 39.44
CA ASP A 619 -2.64 44.40 39.67
C ASP A 619 -1.58 45.44 39.28
N GLY A 620 -0.73 45.12 38.31
CA GLY A 620 -0.21 46.17 37.43
C GLY A 620 1.23 46.62 37.66
N SER A 621 2.07 46.10 36.76
CA SER A 621 3.18 46.76 36.06
C SER A 621 4.45 47.14 36.85
N PRO A 622 5.63 47.01 36.22
CA PRO A 622 5.85 47.33 34.81
C PRO A 622 5.89 46.09 33.89
N ASP A 623 5.05 46.16 32.85
CA ASP A 623 5.04 45.35 31.61
C ASP A 623 4.74 43.84 31.71
N ALA A 624 3.48 43.50 32.00
CA ALA A 624 2.95 42.14 31.77
C ALA A 624 2.35 42.02 30.36
N VAL A 625 2.73 40.97 29.63
CA VAL A 625 2.19 40.67 28.28
C VAL A 625 0.74 40.17 28.34
N LEU A 626 0.27 39.65 29.48
CA LEU A 626 -1.11 39.19 29.72
C LEU A 626 -1.56 39.50 31.16
N THR A 627 -2.71 40.15 31.35
CA THR A 627 -3.35 40.40 32.67
C THR A 627 -4.74 39.77 32.76
N LEU A 628 -5.08 39.13 33.87
CA LEU A 628 -6.41 38.55 34.12
C LEU A 628 -7.20 39.47 35.07
N ASN A 629 -8.45 39.78 34.77
CA ASN A 629 -9.31 40.56 35.69
C ASN A 629 -9.98 39.67 36.76
N SER A 630 -10.63 40.26 37.75
CA SER A 630 -11.29 39.56 38.87
C SER A 630 -12.50 38.69 38.47
N GLY A 631 -12.90 38.70 37.20
CA GLY A 631 -13.90 37.79 36.62
C GLY A 631 -13.31 36.60 35.85
N GLY A 632 -11.98 36.48 35.74
CA GLY A 632 -11.29 35.40 35.05
C GLY A 632 -10.93 35.66 33.57
N ASN A 633 -11.12 36.89 33.06
CA ASN A 633 -10.86 37.20 31.65
C ASN A 633 -9.44 37.72 31.41
N ALA A 634 -8.77 37.24 30.36
CA ALA A 634 -7.38 37.55 30.03
C ALA A 634 -7.26 38.70 29.02
N LEU A 635 -6.34 39.63 29.26
CA LEU A 635 -6.16 40.90 28.55
C LEU A 635 -4.68 41.09 28.17
N PHE A 636 -4.35 40.99 26.88
CA PHE A 636 -3.00 41.24 26.36
C PHE A 636 -2.80 42.75 26.13
N LEU A 637 -1.97 43.44 26.91
CA LEU A 637 -1.76 44.89 26.77
C LEU A 637 -0.28 45.25 26.61
N LYS A 638 0.05 45.86 25.47
CA LYS A 638 0.88 47.07 25.48
C LYS A 638 0.43 48.06 24.40
N VAL A 639 0.00 49.23 24.89
CA VAL A 639 -0.37 50.51 24.23
C VAL A 639 -1.45 50.43 23.13
N ASP A 640 -2.57 51.10 23.39
CA ASP A 640 -3.78 51.27 22.55
C ASP A 640 -4.53 49.96 22.20
N PRO A 641 -5.33 49.38 23.13
CA PRO A 641 -5.93 48.09 22.91
C PRO A 641 -7.05 48.18 21.86
N VAL A 642 -6.73 47.72 20.66
CA VAL A 642 -7.71 47.38 19.60
C VAL A 642 -8.46 46.09 19.97
N PHE A 643 -8.00 45.35 20.98
CA PHE A 643 -8.40 43.98 21.27
C PHE A 643 -8.76 43.81 22.76
N THR A 644 -10.03 43.61 23.09
CA THR A 644 -10.52 43.21 24.43
C THR A 644 -11.35 41.93 24.34
N LEU A 645 -10.99 40.90 25.10
CA LEU A 645 -11.83 39.70 25.34
C LEU A 645 -12.69 39.96 26.58
N GLN A 646 -13.98 40.27 26.40
CA GLN A 646 -14.93 40.38 27.51
C GLN A 646 -15.83 39.14 27.54
N ASN A 647 -15.72 38.32 28.58
CA ASN A 647 -16.86 37.51 29.03
C ASN A 647 -17.71 38.40 29.94
N ALA A 648 -18.76 39.01 29.40
CA ALA A 648 -19.67 39.85 30.16
C ALA A 648 -20.89 39.03 30.62
N ASN A 649 -20.77 38.45 31.81
CA ASN A 649 -21.83 38.01 32.75
C ASN A 649 -23.10 37.28 32.19
N ALA A 650 -23.21 36.02 32.62
CA ALA A 650 -24.43 35.31 33.07
C ALA A 650 -25.59 35.00 32.09
N THR A 651 -25.56 35.37 30.81
CA THR A 651 -26.57 34.86 29.84
C THR A 651 -26.04 34.38 28.48
N GLY A 652 -24.73 34.15 28.35
CA GLY A 652 -24.19 33.15 27.41
C GLY A 652 -23.90 33.60 25.98
N PHE A 653 -23.10 34.65 25.78
CA PHE A 653 -22.50 34.95 24.47
C PHE A 653 -20.98 35.14 24.58
N GLU A 654 -20.22 34.37 23.80
CA GLU A 654 -18.77 34.54 23.61
C GLU A 654 -18.53 35.38 22.35
N TYR A 655 -18.05 36.60 22.53
CA TYR A 655 -17.63 37.45 21.42
C TYR A 655 -16.43 38.31 21.81
N PHE A 656 -15.74 38.80 20.81
CA PHE A 656 -14.46 39.48 20.90
C PHE A 656 -14.59 40.91 20.33
N GLU A 657 -14.35 41.95 21.13
CA GLU A 657 -14.70 43.33 20.78
C GLU A 657 -13.54 44.15 20.21
N PHE A 658 -13.85 45.01 19.22
CA PHE A 658 -12.98 46.06 18.73
C PHE A 658 -13.62 47.43 18.93
N GLY A 659 -12.81 48.44 19.25
CA GLY A 659 -13.30 49.78 19.50
C GLY A 659 -12.15 50.77 19.59
N LYS A 660 -12.52 52.03 19.72
CA LYS A 660 -11.54 53.07 20.08
C LYS A 660 -11.91 53.68 21.40
N THR A 661 -10.90 53.87 22.25
CA THR A 661 -11.05 54.65 23.48
C THR A 661 -11.03 56.12 23.10
N VAL A 662 -12.19 56.77 23.07
CA VAL A 662 -12.25 58.23 23.02
C VAL A 662 -12.43 58.73 24.44
N THR A 663 -11.41 59.40 24.95
CA THR A 663 -11.42 60.17 26.21
C THR A 663 -12.31 59.54 27.29
N SER A 664 -11.80 58.47 27.91
CA SER A 664 -12.40 57.74 29.04
C SER A 664 -13.64 56.87 28.78
N SER A 665 -14.14 56.77 27.54
CA SER A 665 -15.19 55.81 27.18
C SER A 665 -14.76 54.95 25.99
N PHE A 666 -14.85 53.62 26.13
CA PHE A 666 -14.68 52.72 25.00
C PHE A 666 -15.92 52.82 24.11
N VAL A 667 -15.76 53.40 22.92
CA VAL A 667 -16.80 53.37 21.90
C VAL A 667 -16.53 52.15 21.06
N ARG A 668 -17.38 51.14 21.22
CA ARG A 668 -17.36 49.94 20.39
C ARG A 668 -17.43 50.38 18.94
N SER A 669 -16.43 49.97 18.16
CA SER A 669 -16.42 50.13 16.73
C SER A 669 -16.80 48.84 16.02
N GLY A 670 -16.76 47.68 16.70
CA GLY A 670 -17.16 46.38 16.16
C GLY A 670 -16.93 45.19 17.10
N TYR A 671 -17.27 43.96 16.68
CA TYR A 671 -16.98 42.72 17.41
C TYR A 671 -16.91 41.46 16.50
N VAL A 672 -16.34 40.36 17.00
CA VAL A 672 -16.20 39.00 16.43
C VAL A 672 -16.86 37.99 17.37
N GLY A 673 -18.06 37.50 17.06
CA GLY A 673 -18.72 36.43 17.82
C GLY A 673 -20.24 36.47 17.72
N GLU A 674 -20.96 35.58 18.41
CA GLU A 674 -22.41 35.45 18.27
C GLU A 674 -23.17 36.52 19.08
N GLY A 675 -24.03 37.29 18.42
CA GLY A 675 -24.91 38.27 19.07
C GLY A 675 -26.19 37.66 19.68
N SER A 676 -26.49 36.39 19.40
CA SER A 676 -27.56 35.61 20.04
C SER A 676 -27.31 34.11 19.85
N SER A 677 -27.68 33.30 20.85
CA SER A 677 -27.25 31.92 21.01
C SER A 677 -27.97 31.04 20.01
N GLY A 678 -27.19 30.34 19.20
CA GLY A 678 -27.66 29.29 18.33
C GLY A 678 -27.27 29.44 16.87
N ASN A 679 -26.31 30.31 16.54
CA ASN A 679 -25.76 30.40 15.19
C ASN A 679 -24.25 30.13 15.24
N GLU A 680 -23.79 29.08 14.54
CA GLU A 680 -22.38 28.66 14.46
C GLU A 680 -21.49 29.63 13.63
N ASN A 681 -22.00 30.81 13.26
CA ASN A 681 -21.32 31.77 12.40
C ASN A 681 -20.63 32.87 13.23
N ILE A 682 -19.42 33.25 12.83
CA ILE A 682 -18.68 34.38 13.42
C ILE A 682 -19.15 35.69 12.77
N TYR A 683 -19.73 36.61 13.55
CA TYR A 683 -20.17 37.92 13.06
C TYR A 683 -19.04 38.93 13.19
N LEU A 684 -18.62 39.56 12.07
CA LEU A 684 -17.69 40.69 12.03
C LEU A 684 -18.51 41.96 11.74
N ALA A 685 -18.90 42.70 12.77
CA ALA A 685 -19.73 43.90 12.64
C ALA A 685 -18.91 45.15 12.99
N ALA A 686 -19.20 46.29 12.34
CA ALA A 686 -18.71 47.59 12.80
C ALA A 686 -19.84 48.61 12.90
N ASP A 687 -19.98 49.23 14.08
CA ASP A 687 -21.16 50.01 14.46
C ASP A 687 -21.16 51.43 13.88
N ILE A 688 -19.98 51.96 13.55
CA ILE A 688 -19.78 53.37 13.14
C ILE A 688 -18.72 53.56 12.05
N ALA A 689 -18.09 52.49 11.57
CA ALA A 689 -17.03 52.49 10.57
C ALA A 689 -17.10 51.23 9.70
N ASP A 690 -16.34 51.17 8.62
CA ASP A 690 -16.32 50.02 7.72
C ASP A 690 -15.52 48.84 8.32
N VAL A 691 -16.03 47.62 8.17
CA VAL A 691 -15.22 46.42 8.43
C VAL A 691 -14.36 46.17 7.18
N ILE A 692 -13.08 46.49 7.27
CA ILE A 692 -12.08 46.27 6.21
C ILE A 692 -11.33 44.97 6.52
N LEU A 693 -11.57 43.92 5.73
CA LEU A 693 -11.04 42.58 5.99
C LEU A 693 -9.59 42.39 5.52
N ILE A 694 -9.07 43.31 4.69
CA ILE A 694 -7.68 43.32 4.19
C ILE A 694 -7.29 44.75 3.78
N ALA A 695 -6.04 45.15 4.04
CA ALA A 695 -5.60 46.53 3.84
C ALA A 695 -5.73 46.98 2.37
N ALA A 696 -6.34 48.17 2.17
CA ALA A 696 -6.54 48.91 0.91
C ALA A 696 -7.90 48.82 0.18
N GLY A 697 -8.98 48.40 0.86
CA GLY A 697 -10.34 48.54 0.32
C GLY A 697 -10.80 47.39 -0.58
N ASP A 698 -10.16 46.23 -0.49
CA ASP A 698 -10.49 45.06 -1.28
C ASP A 698 -11.88 44.51 -0.94
N ILE A 699 -12.28 44.49 0.33
CA ILE A 699 -13.65 44.15 0.76
C ILE A 699 -14.02 45.03 1.97
N ILE A 700 -15.13 45.75 1.85
CA ILE A 700 -15.71 46.66 2.83
C ILE A 700 -17.14 46.22 3.15
N LEU A 701 -17.48 46.11 4.43
CA LEU A 701 -18.88 46.10 4.87
C LEU A 701 -19.22 47.46 5.50
N SER A 702 -20.07 48.23 4.83
CA SER A 702 -20.51 49.54 5.29
C SER A 702 -21.47 49.43 6.48
N PRO A 703 -21.46 50.37 7.45
CA PRO A 703 -22.43 50.44 8.54
C PRO A 703 -23.90 50.46 8.10
N THR A 704 -24.17 50.81 6.83
CA THR A 704 -25.52 50.80 6.24
C THR A 704 -25.96 49.42 5.70
N GLY A 705 -25.10 48.40 5.86
CA GLY A 705 -25.34 47.02 5.43
C GLY A 705 -25.14 46.80 3.93
N ASN A 706 -24.23 47.56 3.31
CA ASN A 706 -23.82 47.42 1.92
C ASN A 706 -22.40 46.81 1.86
N VAL A 707 -22.12 46.01 0.83
CA VAL A 707 -20.81 45.36 0.63
C VAL A 707 -20.10 46.00 -0.56
N GLY A 708 -18.91 46.57 -0.34
CA GLY A 708 -18.03 47.08 -1.39
C GLY A 708 -16.86 46.14 -1.61
N ILE A 709 -16.48 45.86 -2.85
CA ILE A 709 -15.27 45.11 -3.20
C ILE A 709 -14.44 45.98 -4.14
N GLY A 710 -13.30 46.50 -3.69
CA GLY A 710 -12.47 47.45 -4.44
C GLY A 710 -12.99 48.89 -4.50
N VAL A 711 -14.06 49.21 -3.76
CA VAL A 711 -14.68 50.54 -3.64
C VAL A 711 -14.81 50.93 -2.17
N ALA A 712 -14.51 52.19 -1.86
CA ALA A 712 -14.45 52.70 -0.49
C ALA A 712 -15.82 53.10 0.10
N ASP A 713 -16.80 53.35 -0.75
CA ASP A 713 -18.09 53.95 -0.41
C ASP A 713 -19.25 53.27 -1.16
N PRO A 714 -19.53 51.97 -0.90
CA PRO A 714 -20.55 51.23 -1.64
C PRO A 714 -21.93 51.84 -1.44
N ASP A 715 -22.47 52.42 -2.51
CA ASP A 715 -23.77 53.11 -2.48
C ASP A 715 -24.97 52.17 -2.73
N THR A 716 -24.68 50.93 -3.12
CA THR A 716 -25.64 49.84 -3.33
C THR A 716 -25.31 48.60 -2.50
N LYS A 717 -26.27 47.65 -2.42
CA LYS A 717 -26.16 46.49 -1.52
C LYS A 717 -24.92 45.62 -1.74
N LEU A 718 -24.47 45.51 -2.99
CA LEU A 718 -23.20 44.92 -3.38
C LEU A 718 -22.64 45.72 -4.56
N GLU A 719 -21.49 46.35 -4.36
CA GLU A 719 -20.76 47.06 -5.41
C GLU A 719 -19.36 46.45 -5.55
N VAL A 720 -18.98 46.08 -6.78
CA VAL A 720 -17.66 45.52 -7.08
C VAL A 720 -16.97 46.42 -8.08
N PHE A 721 -15.95 47.15 -7.66
CA PHE A 721 -15.22 48.11 -8.47
C PHE A 721 -13.78 47.62 -8.69
N ASN A 722 -13.50 47.14 -9.90
CA ASN A 722 -12.17 46.72 -10.30
C ASN A 722 -11.98 46.98 -11.80
N ALA A 723 -10.80 47.46 -12.19
CA ALA A 723 -10.45 47.61 -13.59
C ALA A 723 -10.19 46.20 -14.20
N GLY A 724 -11.20 45.62 -14.83
CA GLY A 724 -11.14 44.29 -15.44
C GLY A 724 -12.24 43.36 -14.90
N ASN A 725 -11.86 42.15 -14.50
CA ASN A 725 -12.83 41.15 -14.03
C ASN A 725 -13.39 41.55 -12.66
N GLN A 726 -14.71 41.76 -12.58
CA GLN A 726 -15.36 42.17 -11.33
C GLN A 726 -15.97 40.97 -10.60
N LEU A 727 -16.87 40.21 -11.23
CA LEU A 727 -17.53 39.06 -10.59
C LEU A 727 -17.35 37.78 -11.39
N LYS A 728 -16.75 36.75 -10.79
CA LYS A 728 -16.62 35.41 -11.37
C LYS A 728 -17.60 34.46 -10.67
N LEU A 729 -18.53 33.89 -11.43
CA LEU A 729 -19.42 32.84 -10.97
C LEU A 729 -18.91 31.50 -11.49
N SER A 730 -18.34 30.67 -10.63
CA SER A 730 -17.72 29.40 -11.00
C SER A 730 -18.49 28.19 -10.45
N PHE A 731 -18.61 27.15 -11.27
CA PHE A 731 -18.93 25.80 -10.81
C PHE A 731 -17.67 25.10 -10.27
N ASP A 732 -16.53 25.26 -10.96
CA ASP A 732 -15.21 24.79 -10.52
C ASP A 732 -14.07 25.71 -11.00
N GLY A 733 -12.81 25.28 -10.86
CA GLY A 733 -11.64 26.08 -11.25
C GLY A 733 -11.60 26.47 -12.74
N THR A 734 -12.29 25.71 -13.59
CA THR A 734 -12.28 25.80 -15.05
C THR A 734 -13.59 26.33 -15.62
N ASP A 735 -14.73 25.94 -15.05
CA ASP A 735 -16.08 26.33 -15.48
C ASP A 735 -16.61 27.50 -14.66
N ASN A 736 -16.72 28.63 -15.32
CA ASN A 736 -17.15 29.90 -14.77
C ASN A 736 -17.72 30.88 -15.80
N ALA A 737 -18.34 31.95 -15.34
CA ALA A 737 -18.62 33.14 -16.14
C ALA A 737 -18.17 34.38 -15.39
N ILE A 738 -17.50 35.29 -16.11
CA ILE A 738 -16.97 36.54 -15.57
C ILE A 738 -17.81 37.71 -16.06
N PHE A 739 -18.25 38.55 -15.14
CA PHE A 739 -18.96 39.78 -15.39
C PHE A 739 -18.01 40.95 -15.14
N ALA A 740 -17.95 41.88 -16.10
CA ALA A 740 -17.13 43.08 -16.03
C ALA A 740 -17.84 44.24 -16.74
N VAL A 741 -17.81 45.41 -16.14
CA VAL A 741 -18.24 46.67 -16.73
C VAL A 741 -17.00 47.48 -17.06
N ASP A 742 -16.86 47.89 -18.32
CA ASP A 742 -15.71 48.67 -18.78
C ASP A 742 -15.85 50.17 -18.47
N THR A 743 -14.87 50.96 -18.89
CA THR A 743 -14.83 52.42 -18.65
C THR A 743 -15.92 53.19 -19.39
N ASP A 744 -16.56 52.59 -20.39
CA ASP A 744 -17.66 53.18 -21.15
C ASP A 744 -19.04 52.76 -20.59
N GLY A 745 -19.05 51.96 -19.52
CA GLY A 745 -20.26 51.49 -18.84
C GLY A 745 -20.88 50.26 -19.50
N VAL A 746 -20.16 49.55 -20.38
CA VAL A 746 -20.67 48.37 -21.09
C VAL A 746 -20.44 47.11 -20.26
N LEU A 747 -21.50 46.31 -20.06
CA LEU A 747 -21.41 45.01 -19.42
C LEU A 747 -20.92 43.94 -20.40
N THR A 748 -19.80 43.30 -20.06
CA THR A 748 -19.28 42.11 -20.72
C THR A 748 -19.50 40.88 -19.84
N ILE A 749 -20.05 39.81 -20.43
CA ILE A 749 -20.18 38.49 -19.80
C ILE A 749 -19.26 37.54 -20.57
N THR A 750 -18.21 37.07 -19.91
CA THR A 750 -17.23 36.14 -20.47
C THR A 750 -17.41 34.77 -19.83
N PRO A 751 -18.23 33.87 -20.41
CA PRO A 751 -18.25 32.48 -19.99
C PRO A 751 -16.93 31.81 -20.38
N SER A 752 -16.42 30.97 -19.50
CA SER A 752 -15.39 29.97 -19.82
C SER A 752 -15.91 28.93 -20.82
N GLY A 753 -17.23 28.65 -20.79
CA GLY A 753 -17.93 27.87 -21.79
C GLY A 753 -18.26 28.68 -23.06
N ALA A 754 -18.68 28.00 -24.12
CA ALA A 754 -18.81 28.60 -25.45
C ALA A 754 -20.02 29.55 -25.64
N ALA A 755 -20.91 29.69 -24.66
CA ALA A 755 -22.17 30.40 -24.85
C ALA A 755 -22.65 31.12 -23.59
N VAL A 756 -23.32 32.26 -23.82
CA VAL A 756 -24.23 32.91 -22.87
C VAL A 756 -25.65 32.66 -23.39
N ASP A 757 -26.46 31.90 -22.65
CA ASP A 757 -27.83 31.57 -23.04
C ASP A 757 -28.83 32.57 -22.43
N PHE A 758 -29.70 33.12 -23.26
CA PHE A 758 -30.80 34.00 -22.84
C PHE A 758 -32.12 33.31 -23.17
N ALA A 759 -32.90 32.94 -22.15
CA ALA A 759 -34.11 32.14 -22.31
C ALA A 759 -35.10 32.73 -23.35
N SER A 760 -35.13 32.09 -24.53
CA SER A 760 -36.00 32.11 -25.73
C SER A 760 -37.09 33.17 -26.02
N LYS A 761 -37.38 34.20 -25.21
CA LYS A 761 -38.59 35.03 -25.40
C LYS A 761 -38.41 36.49 -25.84
N ALA A 762 -37.22 37.07 -25.93
CA ALA A 762 -37.17 38.52 -26.20
C ALA A 762 -35.92 39.12 -26.85
N ILE A 763 -35.09 38.38 -27.59
CA ILE A 763 -34.06 39.04 -28.43
C ILE A 763 -34.64 39.56 -29.76
N ILE A 764 -35.82 39.07 -30.16
CA ILE A 764 -36.41 39.34 -31.49
C ILE A 764 -37.15 40.70 -31.57
N ASN A 765 -37.57 41.26 -30.44
CA ASN A 765 -38.42 42.46 -30.41
C ASN A 765 -37.72 43.74 -29.95
N VAL A 766 -36.41 43.71 -29.69
CA VAL A 766 -35.64 44.94 -29.50
C VAL A 766 -35.18 45.40 -30.88
N LEU A 767 -35.80 46.48 -31.35
CA LEU A 767 -35.71 46.99 -32.73
C LEU A 767 -34.34 47.57 -33.11
N ASP A 768 -33.31 47.41 -32.27
CA ASP A 768 -31.94 47.85 -32.55
C ASP A 768 -30.96 46.93 -31.81
N LEU A 769 -30.41 45.95 -32.53
CA LEU A 769 -29.18 45.29 -32.12
C LEU A 769 -28.05 46.12 -32.77
N ASP A 770 -27.77 47.27 -32.17
CA ASP A 770 -26.70 48.16 -32.64
C ASP A 770 -25.36 47.48 -32.36
N LEU A 771 -24.70 47.01 -33.42
CA LEU A 771 -23.39 46.36 -33.36
C LEU A 771 -22.24 47.37 -33.13
N GLY A 772 -22.56 48.65 -32.91
CA GLY A 772 -21.61 49.72 -32.70
C GLY A 772 -20.90 50.14 -34.00
N SER A 773 -20.38 51.36 -33.98
CA SER A 773 -19.76 52.04 -35.13
C SER A 773 -18.35 51.54 -35.51
N ALA A 774 -17.88 50.45 -34.92
CA ALA A 774 -16.64 49.80 -35.29
C ALA A 774 -16.76 48.27 -35.08
N SER A 775 -17.03 47.54 -36.16
CA SER A 775 -16.80 46.11 -36.23
C SER A 775 -15.29 45.83 -36.08
N ALA A 776 -14.79 45.68 -34.87
CA ALA A 776 -13.61 44.84 -34.64
C ALA A 776 -14.02 43.39 -34.97
N ALA A 777 -13.18 42.65 -35.67
CA ALA A 777 -13.49 41.34 -36.25
C ALA A 777 -13.96 40.32 -35.18
N GLY A 778 -15.27 40.31 -34.90
CA GLY A 778 -15.92 39.45 -33.93
C GLY A 778 -17.22 38.91 -34.53
N THR A 779 -17.24 37.60 -34.75
CA THR A 779 -18.38 36.82 -35.25
C THR A 779 -19.55 36.88 -34.27
N LEU A 780 -20.67 37.49 -34.69
CA LEU A 780 -21.95 37.36 -34.02
C LEU A 780 -22.63 36.05 -34.48
N TRP A 781 -22.75 35.06 -33.59
CA TRP A 781 -23.60 33.89 -33.81
C TRP A 781 -24.91 34.06 -33.01
N ALA A 782 -25.92 34.64 -33.63
CA ALA A 782 -27.29 34.57 -33.15
C ALA A 782 -28.08 33.62 -34.05
N MET A 783 -28.33 32.39 -33.60
CA MET A 783 -29.33 31.53 -34.24
C MET A 783 -30.72 32.05 -33.85
N LEU A 784 -31.31 32.85 -34.74
CA LEU A 784 -32.70 33.25 -34.63
C LEU A 784 -33.59 32.12 -35.19
N THR A 785 -34.08 31.23 -34.32
CA THR A 785 -35.09 30.24 -34.72
C THR A 785 -36.43 30.93 -34.95
N ALA A 786 -36.67 31.45 -36.15
CA ALA A 786 -37.96 31.99 -36.55
C ALA A 786 -38.94 30.83 -36.78
N ALA A 787 -39.75 30.51 -35.76
CA ALA A 787 -40.73 29.43 -35.83
C ALA A 787 -42.01 29.77 -36.61
N ASN A 788 -42.13 30.93 -37.26
CA ASN A 788 -43.27 31.24 -38.14
C ASN A 788 -42.80 31.92 -39.42
N ALA A 789 -43.18 31.33 -40.55
CA ALA A 789 -42.88 31.79 -41.90
C ALA A 789 -43.31 33.25 -42.10
N GLY A 790 -42.35 34.12 -42.46
CA GLY A 790 -42.68 35.44 -43.00
C GLY A 790 -41.78 36.63 -42.64
N THR A 791 -40.78 36.50 -41.78
CA THR A 791 -39.88 37.63 -41.45
C THR A 791 -38.46 37.41 -41.98
N ALA A 792 -38.10 38.18 -43.01
CA ALA A 792 -36.75 38.22 -43.55
C ALA A 792 -35.83 39.05 -42.63
N LEU A 793 -34.69 38.47 -42.25
CA LEU A 793 -33.58 39.22 -41.63
C LEU A 793 -32.99 40.17 -42.69
N VAL A 794 -33.28 41.47 -42.59
CA VAL A 794 -32.71 42.48 -43.49
C VAL A 794 -31.35 42.94 -42.93
N ILE A 795 -30.26 42.36 -43.42
CA ILE A 795 -28.91 42.87 -43.16
C ILE A 795 -28.70 44.11 -44.05
N LYS A 796 -28.86 45.31 -43.50
CA LYS A 796 -28.55 46.55 -44.22
C LYS A 796 -27.06 46.86 -44.06
N SER A 797 -26.23 46.45 -45.01
CA SER A 797 -24.90 47.04 -45.17
C SER A 797 -24.95 48.24 -46.12
N ARG A 798 -24.23 49.33 -45.80
CA ARG A 798 -24.13 50.52 -46.65
C ARG A 798 -23.08 50.39 -47.74
N ASP A 799 -22.25 49.33 -47.73
CA ASP A 799 -21.13 49.19 -48.67
C ASP A 799 -21.03 47.79 -49.30
N SER A 800 -20.69 47.75 -50.58
CA SER A 800 -20.67 46.53 -51.40
C SER A 800 -19.58 45.52 -51.01
N ILE A 801 -18.59 45.96 -50.23
CA ILE A 801 -17.49 45.12 -49.73
C ILE A 801 -17.91 44.27 -48.52
N ASP A 802 -18.83 44.75 -47.68
CA ASP A 802 -19.25 44.05 -46.45
C ASP A 802 -20.18 42.86 -46.70
N ILE A 803 -20.83 42.80 -47.87
CA ILE A 803 -21.75 41.71 -48.23
C ILE A 803 -20.98 40.41 -48.55
N HIS A 804 -19.67 40.47 -48.82
CA HIS A 804 -18.86 39.28 -49.13
C HIS A 804 -18.68 38.30 -47.95
N ARG A 805 -19.17 38.63 -46.75
CA ARG A 805 -19.03 37.77 -45.56
C ARG A 805 -20.35 37.49 -44.81
N ALA A 806 -21.51 37.87 -45.34
CA ALA A 806 -22.78 37.47 -44.73
C ALA A 806 -23.11 36.02 -45.11
N ARG A 807 -22.78 35.05 -44.24
CA ARG A 807 -23.31 33.68 -44.33
C ARG A 807 -24.70 33.66 -43.68
N LEU A 808 -25.76 33.75 -44.49
CA LEU A 808 -27.13 33.46 -44.04
C LEU A 808 -27.34 31.94 -44.05
N GLY A 809 -27.34 31.34 -42.86
CA GLY A 809 -27.70 29.93 -42.69
C GLY A 809 -29.22 29.76 -42.69
N LEU A 810 -29.76 29.03 -43.66
CA LEU A 810 -31.16 28.59 -43.68
C LEU A 810 -31.16 27.07 -43.44
N SER A 811 -31.64 26.64 -42.28
CA SER A 811 -32.01 25.26 -41.98
C SER A 811 -33.47 25.34 -41.52
N GLY A 812 -34.47 24.96 -42.29
CA GLY A 812 -34.71 23.65 -42.90
C GLY A 812 -36.21 23.38 -42.66
N GLY A 813 -36.99 23.17 -43.72
CA GLY A 813 -38.43 22.89 -43.63
C GLY A 813 -39.26 23.62 -44.71
N GLY A 814 -39.47 22.97 -45.84
CA GLY A 814 -40.71 23.08 -46.61
C GLY A 814 -40.99 24.28 -47.53
N ASP A 815 -40.34 25.44 -47.42
CA ASP A 815 -40.75 26.62 -48.21
C ASP A 815 -39.64 27.24 -49.07
N THR A 816 -39.95 27.39 -50.37
CA THR A 816 -39.14 28.03 -51.41
C THR A 816 -38.84 29.49 -51.11
N ALA A 817 -37.58 29.81 -50.79
CA ALA A 817 -37.09 31.19 -50.86
C ALA A 817 -36.77 31.53 -52.33
N VAL A 818 -37.63 32.33 -52.98
CA VAL A 818 -37.31 32.96 -54.26
C VAL A 818 -36.48 34.21 -53.97
N TRP A 819 -35.20 34.21 -54.35
CA TRP A 819 -34.37 35.41 -54.33
C TRP A 819 -34.05 35.89 -55.75
N THR A 820 -34.47 37.12 -56.05
CA THR A 820 -34.09 37.85 -57.26
C THR A 820 -32.89 38.76 -56.95
N TYR A 821 -31.72 38.39 -57.46
CA TYR A 821 -30.54 39.25 -57.43
C TYR A 821 -30.62 40.23 -58.61
N THR A 822 -30.49 41.54 -58.36
CA THR A 822 -30.42 42.55 -59.43
C THR A 822 -29.03 43.20 -59.38
N ASN A 823 -28.27 43.11 -60.48
CA ASN A 823 -26.91 43.65 -60.63
C ASN A 823 -25.80 43.06 -59.73
N SER A 824 -25.74 41.74 -59.55
CA SER A 824 -24.62 41.09 -58.83
C SER A 824 -24.03 39.90 -59.59
N THR A 825 -22.69 39.83 -59.66
CA THR A 825 -21.95 38.64 -60.12
C THR A 825 -21.73 37.72 -58.91
N ILE A 826 -22.35 36.54 -58.90
CA ILE A 826 -22.23 35.58 -57.80
C ILE A 826 -21.05 34.64 -58.11
N VAL A 827 -20.02 34.66 -57.26
CA VAL A 827 -18.80 33.84 -57.44
C VAL A 827 -18.93 32.43 -56.81
N GLY A 828 -20.05 32.16 -56.13
CA GLY A 828 -20.40 30.81 -55.68
C GLY A 828 -21.60 30.79 -54.73
N ILE A 829 -22.42 29.74 -54.82
CA ILE A 829 -23.51 29.44 -53.90
C ILE A 829 -23.06 28.26 -53.04
N VAL A 830 -23.02 28.44 -51.72
CA VAL A 830 -22.75 27.33 -50.78
C VAL A 830 -24.07 26.92 -50.16
N LEU A 831 -24.53 25.71 -50.46
CA LEU A 831 -25.75 25.11 -49.93
C LEU A 831 -25.37 24.09 -48.85
N SER A 832 -26.17 24.04 -47.78
CA SER A 832 -25.97 23.11 -46.66
C SER A 832 -26.64 21.74 -46.86
N GLY A 833 -27.02 21.40 -48.10
CA GLY A 833 -27.55 20.10 -48.50
C GLY A 833 -27.35 19.85 -50.00
N ALA A 834 -27.61 18.63 -50.47
CA ALA A 834 -27.54 18.31 -51.90
C ALA A 834 -28.44 19.25 -52.71
N LEU A 835 -27.89 19.80 -53.79
CA LEU A 835 -28.67 20.47 -54.82
C LEU A 835 -29.47 19.40 -55.56
N ASP A 836 -30.74 19.21 -55.21
CA ASP A 836 -31.65 18.30 -55.92
C ASP A 836 -32.13 18.96 -57.22
N ALA A 837 -31.28 18.91 -58.24
CA ALA A 837 -31.61 19.32 -59.60
C ALA A 837 -32.38 18.19 -60.29
N ASN A 838 -33.65 17.99 -59.91
CA ASN A 838 -34.59 17.03 -60.49
C ASN A 838 -34.44 16.91 -62.03
N ASN A 839 -33.68 15.92 -62.50
CA ASN A 839 -33.50 15.57 -63.92
C ASN A 839 -33.06 16.72 -64.86
N GLN A 840 -32.19 17.63 -64.40
CA GLN A 840 -31.50 18.57 -65.31
C GLN A 840 -29.99 18.36 -65.19
N ASP A 841 -29.38 17.83 -66.26
CA ASP A 841 -27.95 17.55 -66.36
C ASP A 841 -27.11 18.78 -65.98
N ILE A 842 -26.24 18.64 -64.98
CA ILE A 842 -25.07 19.50 -64.86
C ILE A 842 -24.02 18.94 -65.82
N ASP A 843 -24.07 19.38 -67.08
CA ASP A 843 -23.13 18.96 -68.13
C ASP A 843 -21.69 19.35 -67.75
N ASN A 844 -20.92 18.38 -67.25
CA ASN A 844 -19.48 18.53 -66.97
C ASN A 844 -18.66 17.95 -68.13
N ALA A 845 -18.71 18.60 -69.29
CA ALA A 845 -18.10 18.13 -70.54
C ALA A 845 -16.57 18.33 -70.65
N VAL A 846 -15.82 18.67 -69.58
CA VAL A 846 -14.39 19.05 -69.66
C VAL A 846 -13.47 18.23 -68.74
N LEU A 847 -13.85 17.02 -68.33
CA LEU A 847 -12.91 16.13 -67.63
C LEU A 847 -12.45 15.01 -68.56
N ASP A 848 -11.19 15.14 -69.00
CA ASP A 848 -10.44 14.23 -69.88
C ASP A 848 -10.48 12.77 -69.39
N ALA A 849 -10.38 11.82 -70.32
CA ALA A 849 -10.48 10.38 -70.09
C ALA A 849 -9.41 9.80 -69.14
N SER A 850 -8.48 10.63 -68.66
CA SER A 850 -7.46 10.30 -67.66
C SER A 850 -7.95 10.40 -66.20
N VAL A 851 -9.19 10.83 -65.95
CA VAL A 851 -9.72 11.02 -64.58
C VAL A 851 -10.83 10.01 -64.29
N ALA A 852 -10.72 9.29 -63.17
CA ALA A 852 -11.66 8.22 -62.79
C ALA A 852 -13.11 8.74 -62.71
N LYS A 853 -14.11 7.92 -63.03
CA LYS A 853 -15.52 8.35 -63.07
C LYS A 853 -16.27 7.90 -61.80
N GLY A 854 -16.85 8.83 -61.05
CA GLY A 854 -17.60 8.56 -59.81
C GLY A 854 -18.75 9.54 -59.55
N VAL A 855 -19.63 9.20 -58.61
CA VAL A 855 -20.82 9.98 -58.24
C VAL A 855 -20.50 10.85 -57.02
N TRP A 856 -20.80 12.16 -57.12
CA TRP A 856 -20.71 13.07 -55.98
C TRP A 856 -22.00 12.95 -55.16
N THR A 857 -21.89 12.50 -53.92
CA THR A 857 -23.04 12.40 -53.02
C THR A 857 -23.22 13.69 -52.23
N ALA A 858 -24.45 13.89 -51.71
CA ALA A 858 -24.85 15.04 -50.89
C ALA A 858 -23.88 15.37 -49.73
N SER A 859 -23.08 14.39 -49.30
CA SER A 859 -22.10 14.41 -48.22
C SER A 859 -20.75 15.00 -48.59
N GLY A 860 -20.59 15.63 -49.74
CA GLY A 860 -19.29 16.18 -50.10
C GLY A 860 -18.32 15.16 -50.69
N THR A 861 -18.79 13.95 -50.98
CA THR A 861 -17.94 12.77 -51.18
C THR A 861 -18.03 12.30 -52.62
N TRP A 862 -16.87 12.12 -53.27
CA TRP A 862 -16.80 11.59 -54.61
C TRP A 862 -16.57 10.09 -54.58
N THR A 863 -17.63 9.31 -54.81
CA THR A 863 -17.60 7.86 -54.72
C THR A 863 -17.27 7.27 -56.10
N VAL A 864 -16.06 6.74 -56.26
CA VAL A 864 -15.58 6.10 -57.50
C VAL A 864 -15.68 4.58 -57.33
N PRO A 865 -16.56 3.88 -58.08
CA PRO A 865 -16.89 2.48 -57.79
C PRO A 865 -15.75 1.48 -58.03
N SER A 866 -14.77 1.79 -58.90
CA SER A 866 -13.48 1.07 -58.94
C SER A 866 -12.40 1.93 -59.62
N MET A 867 -11.16 1.81 -59.16
CA MET A 867 -9.98 2.38 -59.83
C MET A 867 -8.90 1.31 -59.99
N THR A 868 -8.36 1.15 -61.20
CA THR A 868 -7.21 0.26 -61.46
C THR A 868 -6.02 1.12 -61.87
N LEU A 869 -5.01 1.18 -61.00
CA LEU A 869 -3.79 1.95 -61.24
C LEU A 869 -2.68 0.99 -61.65
N ALA A 870 -2.42 0.90 -62.95
CA ALA A 870 -1.36 0.05 -63.51
C ALA A 870 -0.08 0.88 -63.72
N GLY A 871 0.85 0.80 -62.77
CA GLY A 871 2.16 1.45 -62.82
C GLY A 871 2.63 1.93 -61.44
N PRO A 872 3.94 2.23 -61.25
CA PRO A 872 4.45 2.75 -59.99
C PRO A 872 3.76 4.09 -59.66
N ILE A 873 3.12 4.17 -58.49
CA ILE A 873 2.49 5.39 -57.99
C ILE A 873 3.54 6.17 -57.19
N SER A 874 3.96 7.33 -57.68
CA SER A 874 4.84 8.24 -56.93
C SER A 874 4.00 9.18 -56.07
N ILE A 875 4.14 9.07 -54.75
CA ILE A 875 3.36 9.83 -53.77
C ILE A 875 4.27 10.88 -53.11
N PRO A 876 4.06 12.20 -53.32
CA PRO A 876 4.99 13.22 -52.85
C PRO A 876 4.92 13.53 -51.34
N SER A 877 3.83 13.18 -50.65
CA SER A 877 3.65 13.57 -49.23
C SER A 877 2.78 12.63 -48.38
N ALA A 878 1.56 12.27 -48.77
CA ALA A 878 0.77 11.25 -48.05
C ALA A 878 -0.44 10.79 -48.87
N ILE A 879 -0.83 9.52 -48.71
CA ILE A 879 -2.14 8.99 -49.10
C ILE A 879 -2.80 8.41 -47.85
N GLN A 880 -4.07 8.77 -47.62
CA GLN A 880 -4.91 8.27 -46.53
C GLN A 880 -6.11 7.55 -47.14
N ILE A 881 -6.33 6.28 -46.76
CA ILE A 881 -7.45 5.46 -47.22
C ILE A 881 -8.22 5.00 -45.97
N ALA A 882 -9.48 5.39 -45.84
CA ALA A 882 -10.38 4.98 -44.76
C ALA A 882 -11.61 4.30 -45.36
N GLY A 883 -12.00 3.14 -44.84
CA GLY A 883 -13.19 2.40 -45.26
C GLY A 883 -14.21 2.28 -44.13
N ASP A 884 -15.50 2.30 -44.49
CA ASP A 884 -16.64 1.96 -43.63
C ASP A 884 -16.91 0.44 -43.68
N ASP A 885 -17.33 -0.13 -42.55
CA ASP A 885 -17.11 -1.51 -42.07
C ASP A 885 -18.06 -2.58 -42.64
N THR A 886 -18.87 -2.30 -43.65
CA THR A 886 -20.03 -3.20 -43.88
C THR A 886 -19.86 -4.27 -44.95
N THR A 887 -18.92 -4.22 -45.89
CA THR A 887 -18.68 -5.38 -46.80
C THR A 887 -17.36 -5.29 -47.59
N GLY A 888 -16.39 -6.14 -47.25
CA GLY A 888 -15.31 -6.54 -48.16
C GLY A 888 -13.93 -5.93 -47.88
N GLY A 889 -12.96 -6.80 -47.56
CA GLY A 889 -11.58 -6.41 -47.31
C GLY A 889 -10.92 -5.76 -48.53
N TRP A 890 -10.28 -4.61 -48.31
CA TRP A 890 -9.51 -3.90 -49.33
C TRP A 890 -8.06 -4.37 -49.30
N SER A 891 -7.58 -4.97 -50.40
CA SER A 891 -6.18 -5.38 -50.56
C SER A 891 -5.46 -4.47 -51.56
N LEU A 892 -4.37 -3.83 -51.15
CA LEU A 892 -3.48 -3.08 -52.05
C LEU A 892 -2.43 -4.04 -52.63
N TYR A 893 -2.60 -4.47 -53.89
CA TYR A 893 -1.63 -5.31 -54.58
C TYR A 893 -0.79 -4.48 -55.55
N GLY A 894 0.52 -4.35 -55.26
CA GLY A 894 1.50 -3.67 -56.12
C GLY A 894 2.52 -2.88 -55.30
N GLY A 895 3.82 -3.08 -55.58
CA GLY A 895 4.91 -2.50 -54.79
C GLY A 895 4.83 -0.98 -54.62
N LEU A 896 4.85 -0.53 -53.38
CA LEU A 896 4.78 0.88 -52.98
C LEU A 896 6.19 1.49 -52.89
N ALA A 897 6.53 2.40 -53.81
CA ALA A 897 7.78 3.17 -53.75
C ALA A 897 7.52 4.56 -53.16
N ILE A 898 7.84 4.74 -51.88
CA ILE A 898 7.73 6.03 -51.19
C ILE A 898 8.99 6.85 -51.51
N ALA A 899 8.89 7.77 -52.47
CA ALA A 899 9.98 8.65 -52.86
C ALA A 899 9.93 9.96 -52.04
N GLY A 900 10.77 10.04 -51.00
CA GLY A 900 11.00 11.27 -50.24
C GLY A 900 10.86 11.08 -48.72
N GLY A 901 11.88 11.53 -47.97
CA GLY A 901 11.86 11.51 -46.52
C GLY A 901 10.70 12.36 -45.99
N GLY A 902 9.74 11.72 -45.31
CA GLY A 902 8.61 12.38 -44.65
C GLY A 902 7.22 11.85 -45.05
N SER A 903 7.11 11.05 -46.11
CA SER A 903 5.80 10.58 -46.59
C SER A 903 5.24 9.39 -45.79
N ARG A 904 3.96 9.47 -45.38
CA ARG A 904 3.32 8.49 -44.48
C ARG A 904 2.04 7.90 -45.10
N LEU A 905 1.87 6.58 -45.01
CA LEU A 905 0.63 5.85 -45.29
C LEU A 905 -0.09 5.58 -43.97
N ARG A 906 -1.35 6.00 -43.83
CA ARG A 906 -2.20 5.75 -42.64
C ARG A 906 -3.44 4.95 -43.03
N LEU A 907 -3.70 3.86 -42.30
CA LEU A 907 -4.84 2.96 -42.48
C LEU A 907 -5.58 2.85 -41.13
N PHE A 908 -6.88 3.15 -41.10
CA PHE A 908 -7.71 3.07 -39.88
C PHE A 908 -8.80 2.00 -40.07
N GLY A 909 -8.98 1.12 -39.09
CA GLY A 909 -10.12 0.20 -38.99
C GLY A 909 -10.76 0.32 -37.59
N LYS A 910 -12.10 0.32 -37.51
CA LYS A 910 -12.85 0.59 -36.26
C LYS A 910 -13.34 -0.69 -35.55
N GLY A 911 -12.81 -1.87 -35.88
CA GLY A 911 -13.22 -3.17 -35.31
C GLY A 911 -12.06 -4.07 -34.91
N SER A 912 -12.29 -4.95 -33.93
CA SER A 912 -11.32 -5.83 -33.25
C SER A 912 -10.69 -6.95 -34.10
N THR A 913 -10.95 -6.99 -35.41
CA THR A 913 -10.49 -8.04 -36.34
C THR A 913 -9.73 -7.50 -37.56
N THR A 914 -9.42 -6.21 -37.62
CA THR A 914 -8.73 -5.61 -38.77
C THR A 914 -7.22 -5.91 -38.74
N GLN A 915 -6.76 -6.93 -39.45
CA GLN A 915 -5.32 -7.14 -39.68
C GLN A 915 -4.80 -6.20 -40.78
N VAL A 916 -3.84 -5.34 -40.44
CA VAL A 916 -3.17 -4.43 -41.39
C VAL A 916 -1.87 -5.08 -41.88
N PHE A 917 -1.87 -5.63 -43.09
CA PHE A 917 -0.66 -6.16 -43.73
C PHE A 917 0.00 -5.10 -44.62
N ILE A 918 1.17 -4.60 -44.22
CA ILE A 918 2.01 -3.71 -45.04
C ILE A 918 3.09 -4.55 -45.71
N TYR A 919 2.86 -4.98 -46.95
CA TYR A 919 3.88 -5.65 -47.75
C TYR A 919 4.65 -4.63 -48.60
N THR A 920 5.86 -4.26 -48.20
CA THR A 920 6.78 -3.55 -49.09
C THR A 920 7.55 -4.58 -49.92
N SER A 921 7.42 -4.50 -51.24
CA SER A 921 8.30 -5.22 -52.16
C SER A 921 9.08 -4.21 -52.99
N ASN A 922 10.32 -3.90 -52.60
CA ASN A 922 11.31 -3.49 -53.59
C ASN A 922 12.78 -3.64 -53.15
N ALA A 923 13.61 -3.96 -54.13
CA ALA A 923 14.95 -4.52 -54.11
C ALA A 923 16.12 -3.56 -53.75
N ALA A 924 15.89 -2.54 -52.91
CA ALA A 924 16.97 -1.67 -52.42
C ALA A 924 16.76 -1.38 -50.93
N GLN A 925 17.52 -2.06 -50.08
CA GLN A 925 17.32 -2.25 -48.63
C GLN A 925 17.42 -1.00 -47.73
N ASN A 926 17.16 0.22 -48.19
CA ASN A 926 17.53 1.45 -47.45
C ASN A 926 16.41 2.49 -47.19
N ALA A 927 15.13 2.12 -47.21
CA ALA A 927 14.05 3.05 -46.78
C ALA A 927 13.28 2.49 -45.58
N ASP A 928 13.57 3.04 -44.40
CA ASP A 928 12.90 2.75 -43.13
C ASP A 928 11.39 2.99 -43.21
N VAL A 929 10.59 2.07 -42.65
CA VAL A 929 9.16 2.30 -42.38
C VAL A 929 9.08 3.34 -41.25
N VAL A 930 8.74 4.59 -41.61
CA VAL A 930 8.92 5.77 -40.75
C VAL A 930 8.07 5.78 -39.47
N ARG A 931 6.93 5.08 -39.39
CA ARG A 931 6.16 4.93 -38.13
C ARG A 931 4.96 3.99 -38.32
N VAL A 932 4.82 2.97 -37.49
CA VAL A 932 3.52 2.33 -37.22
C VAL A 932 2.93 3.04 -36.00
N VAL A 933 1.79 3.72 -36.15
CA VAL A 933 1.08 4.38 -35.04
C VAL A 933 -0.28 3.73 -34.94
N ILE A 934 -0.57 3.12 -33.79
CA ILE A 934 -1.90 2.60 -33.44
C ILE A 934 -2.44 3.56 -32.38
N ASP A 935 -3.27 4.52 -32.79
CA ASP A 935 -3.94 5.43 -31.86
C ASP A 935 -5.37 4.93 -31.62
N GLY A 936 -5.64 4.44 -30.41
CA GLY A 936 -6.97 4.08 -29.92
C GLY A 936 -7.16 4.60 -28.49
N ASN A 937 -8.30 5.21 -28.20
CA ASN A 937 -8.54 5.94 -26.94
C ASN A 937 -8.97 5.04 -25.75
N LYS A 938 -8.47 3.81 -25.68
CA LYS A 938 -8.60 2.91 -24.52
C LYS A 938 -7.36 2.05 -24.44
N ALA A 939 -6.99 1.66 -23.21
CA ALA A 939 -5.80 0.92 -22.79
C ALA A 939 -5.53 -0.46 -23.46
N ASP A 940 -6.18 -0.80 -24.58
CA ASP A 940 -6.15 -2.11 -25.23
C ASP A 940 -5.73 -2.09 -26.71
N CYS A 941 -4.90 -1.12 -27.13
CA CYS A 941 -4.21 -1.22 -28.42
C CYS A 941 -2.78 -1.76 -28.26
N ILE A 942 -2.66 -2.95 -27.67
CA ILE A 942 -1.42 -3.73 -27.70
C ILE A 942 -1.32 -4.38 -29.08
N ALA A 943 -0.29 -4.03 -29.86
CA ALA A 943 0.09 -4.81 -31.02
C ALA A 943 0.68 -6.15 -30.52
N ALA A 944 -0.18 -7.14 -30.27
CA ALA A 944 0.26 -8.44 -29.73
C ALA A 944 1.23 -9.19 -30.67
N TRP A 945 1.29 -8.82 -31.96
CA TRP A 945 2.13 -9.45 -32.98
C TRP A 945 2.63 -8.47 -34.05
N THR A 946 3.78 -7.82 -33.83
CA THR A 946 4.48 -7.02 -34.84
C THR A 946 5.75 -7.73 -35.33
N ASN A 947 5.65 -8.43 -36.47
CA ASN A 947 6.84 -8.95 -37.15
C ASN A 947 7.48 -7.85 -38.02
N ILE A 948 8.51 -7.19 -37.51
CA ILE A 948 9.29 -6.19 -38.26
C ILE A 948 10.40 -6.92 -39.04
N TYR A 949 10.14 -7.28 -40.29
CA TYR A 949 11.15 -7.86 -41.19
C TYR A 949 12.09 -6.77 -41.75
N HIS A 950 12.98 -6.27 -40.90
CA HIS A 950 14.04 -5.32 -41.25
C HIS A 950 15.33 -5.70 -40.51
N THR A 951 16.47 -5.25 -41.00
CA THR A 951 17.82 -5.48 -40.46
C THR A 951 18.08 -4.89 -39.05
N GLY A 952 17.06 -4.40 -38.33
CA GLY A 952 17.12 -3.95 -36.92
C GLY A 952 16.09 -2.85 -36.56
N MET A 953 15.64 -2.74 -35.31
CA MET A 953 14.75 -1.65 -34.90
C MET A 953 15.55 -0.39 -34.56
N LYS A 954 15.22 0.78 -35.15
CA LYS A 954 15.90 2.06 -34.88
C LYS A 954 15.03 2.98 -34.01
N PHE A 955 15.62 3.50 -32.94
CA PHE A 955 15.01 4.52 -32.09
C PHE A 955 15.85 5.81 -32.19
N GLY A 956 15.21 6.95 -32.50
CA GLY A 956 15.88 8.24 -32.70
C GLY A 956 16.51 8.43 -34.09
N LEU A 957 17.06 9.63 -34.33
CA LEU A 957 17.73 10.00 -35.58
C LEU A 957 19.10 10.62 -35.26
N ALA A 958 20.17 9.98 -35.74
CA ALA A 958 21.55 10.41 -35.49
C ALA A 958 21.76 11.89 -35.86
N GLY A 959 22.29 12.67 -34.90
CA GLY A 959 22.57 14.10 -35.08
C GLY A 959 21.34 15.02 -34.96
N THR A 960 20.15 14.50 -34.63
CA THR A 960 18.92 15.33 -34.51
C THR A 960 18.15 15.09 -33.22
N ALA A 961 17.85 13.84 -32.87
CA ALA A 961 17.06 13.50 -31.68
C ALA A 961 17.50 12.16 -31.08
N THR A 962 17.69 12.13 -29.76
CA THR A 962 18.08 10.91 -29.03
C THR A 962 16.97 9.87 -29.08
N GLY A 963 17.33 8.63 -29.36
CA GLY A 963 16.43 7.49 -29.27
C GLY A 963 16.24 7.06 -27.83
N ALA A 964 15.00 6.72 -27.47
CA ALA A 964 14.65 6.13 -26.19
C ALA A 964 13.87 4.83 -26.43
N TRP A 965 14.26 3.77 -25.74
CA TRP A 965 13.43 2.58 -25.55
C TRP A 965 12.90 2.61 -24.12
N THR A 966 11.57 2.64 -23.98
CA THR A 966 10.87 2.81 -22.71
C THR A 966 10.10 1.54 -22.36
N MET A 967 10.26 1.06 -21.13
CA MET A 967 9.40 0.04 -20.53
C MET A 967 8.64 0.67 -19.37
N ASP A 968 7.32 0.70 -19.48
CA ASP A 968 6.47 1.24 -18.43
C ASP A 968 6.27 0.17 -17.35
N GLY A 969 6.62 0.50 -16.11
CA GLY A 969 6.27 -0.32 -14.95
C GLY A 969 4.77 -0.20 -14.67
N VAL A 970 4.16 -1.28 -14.19
CA VAL A 970 2.71 -1.34 -13.91
C VAL A 970 2.31 -0.37 -12.79
N THR A 971 3.20 -0.12 -11.82
CA THR A 971 2.89 0.66 -10.60
C THR A 971 3.77 1.90 -10.40
N SER A 972 5.05 1.91 -10.84
CA SER A 972 5.88 3.12 -10.80
C SER A 972 7.07 3.08 -11.78
N GLY A 973 7.24 4.18 -12.50
CA GLY A 973 8.44 4.51 -13.27
C GLY A 973 8.52 3.92 -14.68
N VAL A 974 9.19 4.66 -15.57
CA VAL A 974 9.52 4.21 -16.93
C VAL A 974 11.00 3.87 -16.98
N VAL A 975 11.35 2.60 -17.18
CA VAL A 975 12.74 2.20 -17.45
C VAL A 975 13.07 2.63 -18.87
N THR A 976 13.91 3.66 -19.00
CA THR A 976 14.23 4.28 -20.29
C THR A 976 15.71 4.05 -20.64
N MET A 977 15.99 3.25 -21.66
CA MET A 977 17.31 3.23 -22.29
C MET A 977 17.41 4.36 -23.31
N THR A 978 18.26 5.35 -23.03
CA THR A 978 18.50 6.53 -23.88
C THR A 978 19.94 6.60 -24.37
N VAL A 979 20.13 6.99 -25.62
CA VAL A 979 21.46 7.30 -26.17
C VAL A 979 21.86 8.73 -25.83
N ALA A 980 23.12 8.95 -25.44
CA ALA A 980 23.65 10.29 -25.23
C ALA A 980 23.61 11.10 -26.55
N ALA A 981 23.44 12.43 -26.45
CA ALA A 981 23.29 13.30 -27.62
C ALA A 981 24.48 13.23 -28.62
N ALA A 982 25.65 12.79 -28.15
CA ALA A 982 26.84 12.51 -28.97
C ALA A 982 27.41 11.10 -28.68
N ALA A 983 26.56 10.09 -28.67
CA ALA A 983 27.01 8.70 -28.61
C ALA A 983 27.61 8.31 -29.98
N GLY A 984 28.86 7.86 -30.05
CA GLY A 984 29.38 7.19 -31.24
C GLY A 984 28.56 5.93 -31.60
N THR A 985 28.97 5.17 -32.62
CA THR A 985 28.33 3.88 -32.92
C THR A 985 28.60 2.89 -31.78
N TRP A 986 27.58 2.58 -31.00
CA TRP A 986 27.62 1.56 -29.94
C TRP A 986 26.75 0.37 -30.34
N THR A 987 27.35 -0.82 -30.54
CA THR A 987 26.68 -2.00 -31.11
C THR A 987 26.72 -3.18 -30.13
N MET A 988 25.70 -3.35 -29.29
CA MET A 988 25.63 -4.53 -28.42
C MET A 988 25.33 -5.80 -29.25
N THR A 989 26.38 -6.48 -29.72
CA THR A 989 26.28 -7.77 -30.41
C THR A 989 26.59 -8.87 -29.41
N LEU A 990 25.59 -9.65 -29.00
CA LEU A 990 25.84 -10.81 -28.15
C LEU A 990 26.83 -11.76 -28.85
N PRO A 991 27.86 -12.27 -28.15
CA PRO A 991 28.81 -13.21 -28.74
C PRO A 991 28.08 -14.47 -29.20
N THR A 992 28.39 -14.97 -30.40
CA THR A 992 27.76 -16.18 -30.96
C THR A 992 28.17 -17.48 -30.26
N ALA A 993 29.16 -17.41 -29.36
CA ALA A 993 29.58 -18.51 -28.51
C ALA A 993 29.13 -18.26 -27.06
N VAL A 994 28.60 -19.30 -26.42
CA VAL A 994 28.29 -19.31 -24.98
C VAL A 994 29.61 -19.20 -24.19
N ALA A 995 29.62 -18.45 -23.08
CA ALA A 995 30.77 -18.46 -22.16
C ALA A 995 30.96 -19.90 -21.65
N ALA A 996 31.96 -20.61 -22.17
CA ALA A 996 32.11 -22.05 -21.95
C ALA A 996 32.47 -22.42 -20.49
N VAL A 997 32.69 -21.45 -19.60
CA VAL A 997 33.08 -21.64 -18.20
C VAL A 997 32.87 -20.37 -17.35
N PRO A 998 32.67 -20.49 -16.01
CA PRO A 998 32.63 -19.35 -15.09
C PRO A 998 33.92 -18.49 -15.13
N GLY A 999 33.77 -17.16 -15.01
CA GLY A 999 34.90 -16.21 -14.93
C GLY A 999 35.11 -15.28 -16.14
N TYR A 1000 34.14 -15.23 -17.06
CA TYR A 1000 34.13 -14.32 -18.20
C TYR A 1000 33.13 -13.20 -17.98
N GLN A 1001 33.54 -11.98 -18.32
CA GLN A 1001 32.67 -10.80 -18.32
C GLN A 1001 32.34 -10.41 -19.75
N LEU A 1002 31.10 -9.97 -19.96
CA LEU A 1002 30.68 -9.41 -21.23
C LEU A 1002 31.14 -7.95 -21.26
N THR A 1003 32.13 -7.63 -22.08
CA THR A 1003 32.71 -6.28 -22.14
C THR A 1003 33.14 -5.90 -23.56
N ASP A 1004 33.13 -4.60 -23.83
CA ASP A 1004 33.75 -3.99 -25.02
C ASP A 1004 35.22 -3.66 -24.70
N ALA A 1005 36.03 -4.72 -24.56
CA ALA A 1005 37.44 -4.57 -24.18
C ALA A 1005 38.26 -3.74 -25.19
N ALA A 1006 37.78 -3.60 -26.42
CA ALA A 1006 38.44 -2.84 -27.49
C ALA A 1006 37.94 -1.39 -27.61
N GLY A 1007 36.91 -0.99 -26.85
CA GLY A 1007 36.29 0.33 -26.93
C GLY A 1007 35.70 0.66 -28.31
N ASN A 1008 35.41 -0.37 -29.11
CA ASN A 1008 34.92 -0.23 -30.48
C ASN A 1008 33.42 -0.50 -30.60
N GLY A 1009 32.74 -0.63 -29.46
CA GLY A 1009 31.32 -0.84 -29.35
C GLY A 1009 30.88 -2.25 -29.67
N ILE A 1010 31.74 -3.28 -29.65
CA ILE A 1010 31.38 -4.70 -29.85
C ILE A 1010 31.65 -5.49 -28.57
N THR A 1011 30.62 -6.09 -27.98
CA THR A 1011 30.76 -6.90 -26.76
C THR A 1011 31.36 -8.27 -27.06
N SER A 1012 32.32 -8.70 -26.23
CA SER A 1012 32.97 -10.01 -26.32
C SER A 1012 33.01 -10.66 -24.93
N TRP A 1013 32.96 -12.00 -24.89
CA TRP A 1013 33.33 -12.73 -23.67
C TRP A 1013 34.83 -12.61 -23.47
N THR A 1014 35.25 -11.64 -22.68
CA THR A 1014 36.63 -11.48 -22.23
C THR A 1014 36.70 -12.02 -20.81
N ALA A 1015 37.69 -12.86 -20.48
CA ALA A 1015 37.85 -13.24 -19.07
C ALA A 1015 38.01 -11.98 -18.24
N ALA A 1016 37.55 -12.03 -17.00
CA ALA A 1016 37.86 -11.05 -15.97
C ALA A 1016 39.36 -11.14 -15.56
N ALA A 1017 40.27 -11.23 -16.54
CA ALA A 1017 41.45 -12.08 -16.50
C ALA A 1017 42.40 -11.77 -15.33
N SER A 1018 42.44 -12.69 -14.37
CA SER A 1018 43.65 -12.99 -13.59
C SER A 1018 44.11 -14.44 -13.77
N ARG A 1019 43.87 -15.05 -14.93
CA ARG A 1019 44.44 -16.36 -15.28
C ARG A 1019 45.82 -16.18 -15.93
N ARG A 1020 46.81 -16.96 -15.49
CA ARG A 1020 48.22 -16.92 -15.96
C ARG A 1020 48.34 -17.09 -17.47
N GLU A 1021 47.54 -17.97 -18.05
CA GLU A 1021 47.46 -18.27 -19.49
C GLU A 1021 47.17 -17.04 -20.37
N TRP A 1022 46.62 -15.97 -19.78
CA TRP A 1022 46.14 -14.80 -20.51
C TRP A 1022 46.99 -13.56 -20.24
N LYS A 1023 48.02 -13.71 -19.38
CA LYS A 1023 48.97 -12.66 -19.03
C LYS A 1023 50.31 -13.03 -19.66
N HIS A 1024 50.92 -12.07 -20.35
CA HIS A 1024 52.28 -12.24 -20.85
C HIS A 1024 53.24 -12.16 -19.65
N ASP A 1025 53.73 -13.31 -19.18
CA ASP A 1025 54.66 -13.39 -18.04
C ASP A 1025 56.03 -12.82 -18.46
N LEU A 1026 56.27 -11.56 -18.09
CA LEU A 1026 57.53 -10.86 -18.35
C LEU A 1026 58.62 -11.19 -17.31
N GLY A 1027 58.35 -12.10 -16.37
CA GLY A 1027 59.25 -12.51 -15.29
C GLY A 1027 58.81 -12.05 -13.90
N ILE A 1028 59.45 -12.62 -12.87
CA ILE A 1028 59.17 -12.32 -11.46
C ILE A 1028 59.92 -11.04 -11.04
N VAL A 1029 59.19 -10.07 -10.49
CA VAL A 1029 59.77 -8.84 -9.91
C VAL A 1029 60.45 -9.17 -8.58
N ARG A 1030 61.66 -8.65 -8.34
CA ARG A 1030 62.36 -8.88 -7.06
C ARG A 1030 61.64 -8.13 -5.94
N PRO A 1031 61.45 -8.73 -4.76
CA PRO A 1031 60.79 -8.07 -3.63
C PRO A 1031 61.40 -6.70 -3.27
N GLN A 1032 62.73 -6.58 -3.35
CA GLN A 1032 63.41 -5.32 -3.04
C GLN A 1032 63.08 -4.21 -4.04
N ASP A 1033 62.93 -4.51 -5.34
CA ASP A 1033 62.60 -3.50 -6.34
C ASP A 1033 61.20 -2.91 -6.09
N ALA A 1034 60.28 -3.73 -5.57
CA ALA A 1034 58.93 -3.30 -5.19
C ALA A 1034 58.93 -2.47 -3.89
N LEU A 1035 59.73 -2.86 -2.89
CA LEU A 1035 59.89 -2.06 -1.67
C LEU A 1035 60.51 -0.70 -1.98
N ASP A 1036 61.52 -0.65 -2.85
CA ASP A 1036 62.15 0.59 -3.29
C ASP A 1036 61.13 1.49 -4.02
N GLU A 1037 60.24 0.92 -4.84
CA GLU A 1037 59.19 1.68 -5.54
C GLU A 1037 58.12 2.21 -4.59
N ILE A 1038 57.72 1.42 -3.58
CA ILE A 1038 56.79 1.87 -2.52
C ILE A 1038 57.42 3.01 -1.71
N LEU A 1039 58.66 2.84 -1.26
CA LEU A 1039 59.37 3.82 -0.43
C LEU A 1039 59.73 5.12 -1.17
N LYS A 1040 59.82 5.09 -2.51
CA LYS A 1040 59.96 6.31 -3.34
C LYS A 1040 58.74 7.20 -3.30
N THR A 1041 57.57 6.67 -2.90
CA THR A 1041 56.35 7.47 -2.72
C THR A 1041 56.53 8.36 -1.50
N LYS A 1042 56.88 9.64 -1.72
CA LYS A 1042 57.45 10.52 -0.70
C LYS A 1042 56.46 10.99 0.38
N ALA A 1043 55.15 10.91 0.13
CA ALA A 1043 54.13 11.36 1.05
C ALA A 1043 52.81 10.60 0.89
N VAL A 1044 52.13 10.38 2.01
CA VAL A 1044 50.73 9.97 2.07
C VAL A 1044 49.96 11.19 2.57
N HIS A 1045 48.98 11.65 1.80
CA HIS A 1045 48.30 12.91 2.05
C HIS A 1045 46.95 12.68 2.71
N ARG A 1046 46.51 13.63 3.53
CA ARG A 1046 45.10 13.76 3.93
C ARG A 1046 44.44 14.77 2.99
N PHE A 1047 43.32 14.43 2.37
CA PHE A 1047 42.67 15.29 1.37
C PHE A 1047 41.15 15.13 1.38
N THR A 1048 40.44 16.20 1.03
CA THR A 1048 39.02 16.14 0.64
C THR A 1048 38.92 16.37 -0.86
N TYR A 1049 37.83 15.94 -1.49
CA TYR A 1049 37.58 16.26 -2.90
C TYR A 1049 37.08 17.70 -3.03
N LYS A 1050 37.52 18.39 -4.09
CA LYS A 1050 36.97 19.71 -4.46
C LYS A 1050 35.54 19.55 -4.98
N ALA A 1051 34.69 20.55 -4.74
CA ALA A 1051 33.31 20.56 -5.24
C ALA A 1051 33.24 20.24 -6.75
N GLY A 1052 32.42 19.25 -7.10
CA GLY A 1052 32.26 18.75 -8.48
C GLY A 1052 33.33 17.78 -8.97
N GLN A 1053 34.24 17.31 -8.11
CA GLN A 1053 35.24 16.28 -8.41
C GLN A 1053 35.11 15.11 -7.42
N GLY A 1054 35.48 13.88 -7.81
CA GLY A 1054 35.47 12.73 -6.91
C GLY A 1054 34.10 12.08 -6.69
N THR A 1055 33.86 11.57 -5.48
CA THR A 1055 32.68 10.73 -5.12
C THR A 1055 31.40 11.52 -4.84
N GLY A 1056 31.43 12.85 -4.97
CA GLY A 1056 30.32 13.72 -4.60
C GLY A 1056 30.26 14.06 -3.10
N ASP A 1057 31.08 13.41 -2.28
CA ASP A 1057 31.28 13.73 -0.86
C ASP A 1057 32.52 14.62 -0.70
N PHE A 1058 32.29 15.87 -0.31
CA PHE A 1058 33.32 16.90 -0.18
C PHE A 1058 33.72 17.17 1.27
N GLU A 1059 33.07 16.52 2.24
CA GLU A 1059 33.33 16.70 3.67
C GLU A 1059 34.25 15.61 4.22
N THR A 1060 34.19 14.39 3.68
CA THR A 1060 35.03 13.28 4.13
C THR A 1060 36.51 13.50 3.78
N VAL A 1061 37.36 13.45 4.80
CA VAL A 1061 38.82 13.52 4.67
C VAL A 1061 39.36 12.12 4.39
N TYR A 1062 39.82 11.91 3.17
CA TYR A 1062 40.50 10.70 2.71
C TYR A 1062 41.99 10.75 3.04
N VAL A 1063 42.63 9.57 3.08
CA VAL A 1063 44.07 9.44 3.31
C VAL A 1063 44.67 8.51 2.25
N GLY A 1064 45.65 8.99 1.49
CA GLY A 1064 46.27 8.21 0.42
C GLY A 1064 47.33 8.99 -0.38
N PRO A 1065 48.11 8.30 -1.23
CA PRO A 1065 49.04 8.95 -2.15
C PRO A 1065 48.28 9.65 -3.28
N PHE A 1066 48.85 10.73 -3.82
CA PHE A 1066 48.31 11.37 -5.02
C PHE A 1066 48.79 10.67 -6.30
N ALA A 1067 47.93 10.68 -7.32
CA ALA A 1067 48.11 9.86 -8.51
C ALA A 1067 49.28 10.29 -9.42
N ASP A 1068 49.71 11.55 -9.33
CA ASP A 1068 50.90 12.08 -10.00
C ASP A 1068 52.21 11.72 -9.28
N GLU A 1069 52.15 11.43 -7.97
CA GLU A 1069 53.29 11.02 -7.14
C GLU A 1069 53.47 9.49 -7.09
N ALA A 1070 52.37 8.74 -7.14
CA ALA A 1070 52.35 7.27 -7.21
C ALA A 1070 51.44 6.77 -8.36
N PRO A 1071 51.78 7.06 -9.62
CA PRO A 1071 50.99 6.61 -10.78
C PRO A 1071 50.97 5.08 -10.93
N TRP A 1072 51.86 4.36 -10.26
CA TRP A 1072 51.82 2.91 -10.17
C TRP A 1072 50.64 2.42 -9.31
N ALA A 1073 50.17 3.20 -8.33
CA ALA A 1073 49.14 2.77 -7.37
C ALA A 1073 47.72 3.28 -7.68
N MET A 1074 47.58 4.29 -8.57
CA MET A 1074 46.36 5.08 -8.75
C MET A 1074 46.05 5.33 -10.24
N HIS A 1075 44.80 5.72 -10.54
CA HIS A 1075 44.41 6.12 -11.91
C HIS A 1075 44.99 7.49 -12.24
N PHE A 1076 45.88 7.56 -13.24
CA PHE A 1076 46.44 8.80 -13.77
C PHE A 1076 46.57 8.76 -15.30
N LYS A 1077 46.24 9.86 -15.99
CA LYS A 1077 46.32 10.02 -17.47
C LYS A 1077 45.73 8.87 -18.29
N GLY A 1078 44.57 8.34 -17.88
CA GLY A 1078 43.82 7.32 -18.64
C GLY A 1078 44.16 5.87 -18.31
N GLY A 1079 44.99 5.60 -17.30
CA GLY A 1079 45.22 4.23 -16.79
C GLY A 1079 44.29 3.88 -15.64
N ILE A 1080 43.54 2.79 -15.71
CA ILE A 1080 42.58 2.34 -14.67
C ILE A 1080 43.31 2.14 -13.31
N VAL A 1081 42.59 2.35 -12.19
CA VAL A 1081 43.06 1.94 -10.84
C VAL A 1081 43.48 0.46 -10.93
N ASN A 1082 44.73 0.15 -10.61
CA ASN A 1082 45.30 -1.18 -10.81
C ASN A 1082 45.46 -1.92 -9.46
N PRO A 1083 44.36 -2.41 -8.85
CA PRO A 1083 44.40 -3.02 -7.52
C PRO A 1083 45.28 -4.28 -7.49
N VAL A 1084 45.47 -4.95 -8.64
CA VAL A 1084 46.31 -6.14 -8.76
C VAL A 1084 47.79 -5.79 -8.66
N ASN A 1085 48.23 -4.71 -9.31
CA ASN A 1085 49.56 -4.13 -9.15
C ASN A 1085 49.75 -3.65 -7.71
N THR A 1086 48.84 -2.82 -7.20
CA THR A 1086 48.98 -2.22 -5.87
C THR A 1086 49.11 -3.30 -4.79
N LEU A 1087 48.28 -4.34 -4.85
CA LEU A 1087 48.39 -5.50 -3.96
C LEU A 1087 49.69 -6.29 -4.20
N GLY A 1088 50.10 -6.50 -5.45
CA GLY A 1088 51.33 -7.19 -5.80
C GLY A 1088 52.59 -6.51 -5.25
N TYR A 1089 52.69 -5.18 -5.40
CA TYR A 1089 53.78 -4.39 -4.83
C TYR A 1089 53.71 -4.39 -3.31
N MET A 1090 52.53 -4.26 -2.69
CA MET A 1090 52.38 -4.36 -1.22
C MET A 1090 52.86 -5.71 -0.68
N VAL A 1091 52.45 -6.82 -1.29
CA VAL A 1091 52.88 -8.17 -0.89
C VAL A 1091 54.39 -8.35 -1.06
N LEU A 1092 54.96 -7.86 -2.16
CA LEU A 1092 56.41 -7.90 -2.38
C LEU A 1092 57.17 -7.00 -1.41
N GLY A 1093 56.62 -5.84 -1.05
CA GLY A 1093 57.14 -4.97 -0.01
C GLY A 1093 57.19 -5.68 1.35
N PHE A 1094 56.11 -6.37 1.74
CA PHE A 1094 56.09 -7.18 2.96
C PHE A 1094 57.12 -8.31 2.92
N LYS A 1095 57.26 -9.02 1.79
CA LYS A 1095 58.29 -10.05 1.64
C LYS A 1095 59.72 -9.51 1.74
N ALA A 1096 59.97 -8.31 1.22
CA ALA A 1096 61.27 -7.66 1.34
C ALA A 1096 61.57 -7.24 2.79
N VAL A 1097 60.56 -6.74 3.51
CA VAL A 1097 60.66 -6.42 4.94
C VAL A 1097 60.89 -7.69 5.76
N ASP A 1098 60.16 -8.76 5.48
CA ASP A 1098 60.27 -10.05 6.16
C ASP A 1098 61.66 -10.67 5.96
N ALA A 1099 62.15 -10.71 4.72
CA ALA A 1099 63.53 -11.15 4.43
C ALA A 1099 64.59 -10.27 5.13
N ARG A 1100 64.31 -8.98 5.35
CA ARG A 1100 65.18 -8.10 6.14
C ARG A 1100 65.13 -8.43 7.62
N ILE A 1101 63.95 -8.77 8.15
CA ILE A 1101 63.74 -9.20 9.54
C ILE A 1101 64.44 -10.55 9.78
N GLU A 1102 64.23 -11.55 8.93
CA GLU A 1102 64.92 -12.85 9.04
C GLU A 1102 66.44 -12.68 9.07
N LYS A 1103 66.98 -11.83 8.19
CA LYS A 1103 68.41 -11.53 8.17
C LYS A 1103 68.88 -10.83 9.46
N LEU A 1104 68.10 -9.90 9.99
CA LEU A 1104 68.39 -9.25 11.27
C LEU A 1104 68.28 -10.23 12.44
N GLU A 1105 67.36 -11.20 12.40
CA GLU A 1105 67.24 -12.25 13.39
C GLU A 1105 68.38 -13.27 13.32
N GLU A 1106 68.89 -13.54 12.14
CA GLU A 1106 70.08 -14.36 11.91
C GLU A 1106 71.34 -13.64 12.41
N GLU A 1107 71.53 -12.37 12.07
CA GLU A 1107 72.59 -11.52 12.62
C GLU A 1107 72.49 -11.39 14.15
N LEU A 1108 71.27 -11.32 14.70
CA LEU A 1108 71.02 -11.31 16.15
C LEU A 1108 71.32 -12.66 16.79
N ARG A 1109 71.02 -13.78 16.12
CA ARG A 1109 71.39 -15.13 16.56
C ARG A 1109 72.91 -15.32 16.57
N ASP A 1110 73.60 -14.85 15.55
CA ASP A 1110 75.06 -14.88 15.46
C ASP A 1110 75.71 -13.97 16.52
N LEU A 1111 75.15 -12.78 16.78
CA LEU A 1111 75.58 -11.92 17.88
C LEU A 1111 75.35 -12.56 19.25
N LYS A 1112 74.23 -13.25 19.46
CA LYS A 1112 73.94 -14.01 20.69
C LYS A 1112 74.88 -15.22 20.84
N ALA A 1113 75.23 -15.89 19.74
CA ALA A 1113 76.22 -16.97 19.73
C ALA A 1113 77.65 -16.46 20.01
N LEU A 1114 77.98 -15.23 19.58
CA LEU A 1114 79.22 -14.56 19.97
C LEU A 1114 79.22 -14.12 21.44
N ALA A 1115 78.09 -13.64 21.95
CA ALA A 1115 77.93 -13.20 23.34
C ALA A 1115 77.97 -14.38 24.33
N GLY A 1116 77.54 -15.58 23.93
CA GLY A 1116 77.64 -16.81 24.74
C GLY A 1116 79.04 -17.46 24.78
N ARG A 1117 80.06 -16.84 24.17
CA ARG A 1117 81.48 -17.29 24.24
C ARG A 1117 82.37 -16.41 25.13
N ASN A 1118 81.80 -15.46 25.87
CA ASN A 1118 82.43 -14.78 27.00
C ASN A 1118 81.72 -15.19 28.29
#